data_AF-A0A1F5URT6-F1
#
_entry.id   AF-A0A1F5URT6-F1
#
_cell.length_a   1.000
_cell.length_b   1.000
_cell.length_c   1.000
_cell.angle_alpha   90.00
_cell.angle_beta   90.00
_cell.angle_gamma   90.00
#
_symmetry.space_group_name_H-M   'P 1'
#
loop_
_entity.id
_entity.type
_entity.pdbx_description
1 polymer ?
#
loop_
_entity_poly.entity_id
_entity_poly.type
_entity_poly.pdbx_seq_one_letter_code
_entity_poly.pdbx_strand_id
1 'polypeptide(L)'
;MKRVLFVLGILFSLIINSFAQEAKKADAGESPNAKDWVIYQPSTGHSAYKTAAEELAKYIKGMTGVNIPIKTDKDTLTGKFRFIIGGSDVNKIAKDLTTKGLLSISADLGDGYIVKSINSVESTNIVFAGLRPRGTLYAVYGYLRKQCECGFFRDGEFVPKKTVIPVKGINIIDKPAFPYREVFAFSFHYGPMAKYSSMWTWEYWKLWIDHSVKTGANTYGFCYYPGTFMAGEVFYKAFPECDPKNEKGMVYSPKYQMELTKKVLDYIRSMDMDTWYGVSLGGVQNSYLTAHPDLNYASKGSAPGFHGQASTISVKDPVFETAMTKLWSEFIKEFGKADYYFLQYAHEQRSDERYDAYDAGVKVFKKIDPKAKFIFWTWDLDWSPEIKDPVEREKMFNARLPKDAFIMDQYVSRTHGIGAKKPFEGRKWYHVNRFGEFLHGDRLAKGIGFRGKAIIPEALGAYNSISENCQGNNFYDELDFGNFLALQLARDCAWNSKIAAEAFNSGEWVKRYALERYGSVSVENMAASIKKSFEVEINGTLGIHPGENKDNKGETKDVLQRARKANDIVVEAIKLALKEKDKQAGNQLYTIYLYDLTTQWLMDLGYYKYLLASTAVKADPKTSKKQLDNFKIYIEMLKDIMASQDRDKLGITVDNVLAADPKADYRNFERMIGRWHYFVISYDKWYVDFYMAGKNIIANLENNGTGTAIKKPEPWWMFNAYKSYKEFGTYKPKKGTIELIEDAFSKGVFDLEE
;
A
#
# COMPACT_ATOMS: atom_id res chain seq x y z
N MET A 1 -41.55 0.05 37.20
CA MET A 1 -40.45 -0.49 36.36
C MET A 1 -40.81 -0.66 34.88
N LYS A 2 -41.88 -1.41 34.50
CA LYS A 2 -42.23 -1.62 33.08
C LYS A 2 -42.52 -0.34 32.27
N ARG A 3 -43.15 0.69 32.86
CA ARG A 3 -43.37 1.99 32.20
C ARG A 3 -42.09 2.83 32.02
N VAL A 4 -41.11 2.71 32.92
CA VAL A 4 -39.83 3.44 32.84
C VAL A 4 -38.91 2.80 31.78
N LEU A 5 -38.93 1.47 31.68
CA LEU A 5 -38.22 0.73 30.62
C LEU A 5 -38.82 0.97 29.23
N PHE A 6 -40.14 1.15 29.12
CA PHE A 6 -40.80 1.47 27.85
C PHE A 6 -40.50 2.90 27.37
N VAL A 7 -40.48 3.88 28.30
CA VAL A 7 -40.11 5.27 27.99
C VAL A 7 -38.62 5.40 27.66
N LEU A 8 -37.73 4.67 28.35
CA LEU A 8 -36.32 4.58 28.00
C LEU A 8 -36.11 3.90 26.64
N GLY A 9 -36.87 2.85 26.31
CA GLY A 9 -36.83 2.21 24.99
C GLY A 9 -37.26 3.12 23.84
N ILE A 10 -38.25 4.00 24.06
CA ILE A 10 -38.71 4.99 23.07
C ILE A 10 -37.69 6.15 22.94
N LEU A 11 -37.10 6.61 24.05
CA LEU A 11 -36.02 7.61 24.00
C LEU A 11 -34.75 7.06 23.35
N PHE A 12 -34.40 5.78 23.57
CA PHE A 12 -33.24 5.14 22.94
C PHE A 12 -33.46 4.90 21.44
N SER A 13 -34.68 4.55 21.01
CA SER A 13 -35.03 4.41 19.58
C SER A 13 -35.18 5.76 18.87
N LEU A 14 -35.57 6.84 19.57
CA LEU A 14 -35.52 8.21 19.05
C LEU A 14 -34.08 8.73 18.93
N ILE A 15 -33.17 8.36 19.85
CA ILE A 15 -31.75 8.70 19.75
C ILE A 15 -31.06 7.91 18.63
N ILE A 16 -31.37 6.61 18.47
CA ILE A 16 -30.83 5.80 17.35
C ILE A 16 -31.40 6.28 16.01
N ASN A 17 -32.67 6.69 15.94
CA ASN A 17 -33.21 7.35 14.75
C ASN A 17 -32.64 8.76 14.52
N SER A 18 -32.19 9.49 15.56
CA SER A 18 -31.50 10.78 15.37
C SER A 18 -30.07 10.64 14.85
N PHE A 19 -29.41 9.48 15.04
CA PHE A 19 -28.13 9.16 14.39
C PHE A 19 -28.31 8.50 13.02
N ALA A 20 -29.43 7.81 12.77
CA ALA A 20 -29.75 7.18 11.49
C ALA A 20 -30.57 8.08 10.52
N GLN A 21 -30.98 9.27 10.95
CA GLN A 21 -31.85 10.16 10.17
C GLN A 21 -31.36 11.62 10.17
N GLU A 22 -30.08 11.84 9.88
CA GLU A 22 -29.63 13.09 9.24
C GLU A 22 -28.48 12.87 8.25
N ALA A 23 -28.60 11.79 7.46
CA ALA A 23 -28.12 11.76 6.08
C ALA A 23 -29.35 11.71 5.15
N LYS A 24 -30.30 12.64 5.33
CA LYS A 24 -31.09 13.08 4.17
C LYS A 24 -30.06 13.60 3.17
N LYS A 25 -30.03 13.06 1.95
CA LYS A 25 -29.31 13.67 0.83
C LYS A 25 -29.56 15.17 0.88
N ALA A 26 -28.52 15.95 1.16
CA ALA A 26 -28.58 17.39 1.04
C ALA A 26 -28.65 17.70 -0.46
N ASP A 27 -29.86 17.65 -1.05
CA ASP A 27 -30.11 18.31 -2.32
C ASP A 27 -30.22 19.81 -2.07
N ALA A 28 -29.04 20.40 -1.88
CA ALA A 28 -28.77 21.82 -1.86
C ALA A 28 -27.43 22.09 -2.59
N GLY A 29 -27.18 21.28 -3.63
CA GLY A 29 -26.08 21.44 -4.57
C GLY A 29 -26.38 22.57 -5.55
N GLU A 30 -25.33 23.22 -6.01
CA GLU A 30 -25.41 24.39 -6.87
C GLU A 30 -24.51 24.18 -8.09
N SER A 31 -24.92 24.68 -9.25
CA SER A 31 -24.14 24.57 -10.48
C SER A 31 -22.93 25.53 -10.42
N PRO A 32 -21.68 25.03 -10.51
CA PRO A 32 -20.52 25.89 -10.43
C PRO A 32 -20.44 26.90 -11.57
N ASN A 33 -20.02 28.13 -11.26
CA ASN A 33 -19.63 29.12 -12.26
C ASN A 33 -18.50 30.00 -11.73
N ALA A 34 -17.62 30.49 -12.61
CA ALA A 34 -16.42 31.21 -12.21
C ALA A 34 -16.66 32.60 -11.59
N LYS A 35 -17.88 33.15 -11.71
CA LYS A 35 -18.24 34.48 -11.17
C LYS A 35 -18.75 34.39 -9.73
N ASP A 36 -19.58 33.39 -9.45
CA ASP A 36 -20.23 33.23 -8.15
C ASP A 36 -19.44 32.31 -7.21
N TRP A 37 -18.48 31.53 -7.70
CA TRP A 37 -17.71 30.58 -6.90
C TRP A 37 -16.27 31.04 -6.77
N VAL A 38 -15.74 31.06 -5.55
CA VAL A 38 -14.36 31.46 -5.28
C VAL A 38 -13.78 30.59 -4.16
N ILE A 39 -12.53 30.16 -4.32
CA ILE A 39 -11.76 29.51 -3.26
C ILE A 39 -10.85 30.56 -2.62
N TYR A 40 -10.89 30.67 -1.29
CA TYR A 40 -10.06 31.58 -0.49
C TYR A 40 -9.07 30.77 0.34
N GLN A 41 -7.80 30.87 -0.02
CA GLN A 41 -6.69 30.27 0.74
C GLN A 41 -6.05 31.31 1.69
N PRO A 42 -5.35 30.88 2.74
CA PRO A 42 -4.62 31.82 3.58
C PRO A 42 -3.44 32.42 2.81
N SER A 43 -3.22 33.73 2.93
CA SER A 43 -2.13 34.45 2.24
C SER A 43 -0.73 34.11 2.77
N THR A 44 -0.64 33.51 3.96
CA THR A 44 0.60 33.06 4.61
C THR A 44 0.35 31.74 5.32
N GLY A 45 1.38 30.89 5.43
CA GLY A 45 1.29 29.64 6.16
C GLY A 45 2.01 28.50 5.45
N HIS A 46 1.80 27.29 5.94
CA HIS A 46 2.37 26.08 5.35
C HIS A 46 1.83 25.82 3.93
N SER A 47 2.63 25.25 3.04
CA SER A 47 2.26 25.00 1.62
C SER A 47 1.03 24.12 1.44
N ALA A 48 0.77 23.21 2.40
CA ALA A 48 -0.39 22.31 2.35
C ALA A 48 -1.75 23.04 2.24
N TYR A 49 -1.88 24.28 2.72
CA TYR A 49 -3.11 25.07 2.50
C TYR A 49 -3.31 25.44 1.03
N LYS A 50 -2.22 25.81 0.35
CA LYS A 50 -2.25 26.07 -1.09
C LYS A 50 -2.59 24.80 -1.85
N THR A 51 -1.96 23.68 -1.49
CA THR A 51 -2.29 22.37 -2.07
C THR A 51 -3.76 22.00 -1.86
N ALA A 52 -4.34 22.25 -0.69
CA ALA A 52 -5.76 22.01 -0.42
C ALA A 52 -6.67 22.84 -1.34
N ALA A 53 -6.35 24.12 -1.55
CA ALA A 53 -7.08 24.97 -2.49
C ALA A 53 -6.98 24.49 -3.95
N GLU A 54 -5.78 24.11 -4.38
CA GLU A 54 -5.50 23.62 -5.73
C GLU A 54 -6.16 22.27 -6.01
N GLU A 55 -6.13 21.32 -5.05
CA GLU A 55 -6.82 20.04 -5.19
C GLU A 55 -8.33 20.26 -5.25
N LEU A 56 -8.91 21.09 -4.39
CA LEU A 56 -10.35 21.41 -4.46
C LEU A 56 -10.74 21.98 -5.84
N ALA A 57 -9.97 22.95 -6.35
CA ALA A 57 -10.21 23.53 -7.69
C ALA A 57 -10.09 22.48 -8.80
N LYS A 58 -9.04 21.64 -8.74
CA LYS A 58 -8.79 20.55 -9.69
C LYS A 58 -9.95 19.56 -9.74
N TYR A 59 -10.47 19.12 -8.60
CA TYR A 59 -11.58 18.16 -8.57
C TYR A 59 -12.90 18.79 -9.00
N ILE A 60 -13.20 20.04 -8.60
CA ILE A 60 -14.40 20.74 -9.11
C ILE A 60 -14.34 20.85 -10.64
N LYS A 61 -13.19 21.22 -11.21
CA LYS A 61 -12.98 21.22 -12.65
C LYS A 61 -13.12 19.83 -13.26
N GLY A 62 -12.55 18.80 -12.65
CA GLY A 62 -12.63 17.42 -13.12
C GLY A 62 -14.07 16.91 -13.18
N MET A 63 -14.91 17.31 -12.22
CA MET A 63 -16.33 16.94 -12.15
C MET A 63 -17.21 17.76 -13.09
N THR A 64 -17.00 19.08 -13.17
CA THR A 64 -17.95 20.03 -13.78
C THR A 64 -17.45 20.72 -15.05
N GLY A 65 -16.15 20.65 -15.34
CA GLY A 65 -15.48 21.41 -16.40
C GLY A 65 -15.15 22.86 -16.06
N VAL A 66 -15.65 23.38 -14.92
CA VAL A 66 -15.52 24.80 -14.56
C VAL A 66 -14.23 25.05 -13.77
N ASN A 67 -13.47 26.07 -14.18
CA ASN A 67 -12.32 26.56 -13.41
C ASN A 67 -12.80 27.55 -12.33
N ILE A 68 -12.56 27.25 -11.06
CA ILE A 68 -12.90 28.13 -9.94
C ILE A 68 -11.68 28.98 -9.60
N PRO A 69 -11.80 30.32 -9.52
CA PRO A 69 -10.70 31.18 -9.14
C PRO A 69 -10.26 30.93 -7.69
N ILE A 70 -8.94 30.88 -7.49
CA ILE A 70 -8.31 30.85 -6.17
C ILE A 70 -7.83 32.27 -5.85
N LYS A 71 -8.27 32.78 -4.70
CA LYS A 71 -7.87 34.06 -4.11
C LYS A 71 -7.28 33.83 -2.73
N THR A 72 -6.72 34.87 -2.14
CA THR A 72 -6.21 34.89 -0.78
C THR A 72 -7.21 35.53 0.18
N ASP A 73 -7.06 35.23 1.47
CA ASP A 73 -7.84 35.84 2.56
C ASP A 73 -7.60 37.35 2.77
N LYS A 74 -6.70 37.97 1.99
CA LYS A 74 -6.49 39.42 1.91
C LYS A 74 -7.29 40.07 0.79
N ASP A 75 -7.74 39.30 -0.19
CA ASP A 75 -8.50 39.82 -1.31
C ASP A 75 -9.91 40.23 -0.89
N THR A 76 -10.52 41.12 -1.67
CA THR A 76 -11.93 41.49 -1.44
C THR A 76 -12.83 40.27 -1.60
N LEU A 77 -13.74 40.09 -0.64
CA LEU A 77 -14.71 39.00 -0.68
C LEU A 77 -15.70 39.18 -1.83
N THR A 78 -15.77 38.18 -2.69
CA THR A 78 -16.60 38.13 -3.90
C THR A 78 -17.23 36.75 -4.03
N GLY A 79 -18.19 36.61 -4.93
CA GLY A 79 -18.91 35.35 -5.15
C GLY A 79 -19.97 35.08 -4.09
N LYS A 80 -20.96 34.28 -4.49
CA LYS A 80 -22.05 33.77 -3.65
C LYS A 80 -21.64 32.51 -2.89
N PHE A 81 -20.73 31.69 -3.43
CA PHE A 81 -20.25 30.45 -2.83
C PHE A 81 -18.74 30.54 -2.61
N ARG A 82 -18.33 30.54 -1.34
CA ARG A 82 -16.94 30.83 -0.94
C ARG A 82 -16.36 29.64 -0.20
N PHE A 83 -15.37 28.98 -0.77
CA PHE A 83 -14.68 27.86 -0.15
C PHE A 83 -13.49 28.41 0.64
N ILE A 84 -13.54 28.35 1.97
CA ILE A 84 -12.56 28.95 2.86
C ILE A 84 -11.62 27.86 3.36
N ILE A 85 -10.35 27.93 2.98
CA ILE A 85 -9.32 26.96 3.33
C ILE A 85 -8.58 27.44 4.58
N GLY A 86 -8.54 26.63 5.62
CA GLY A 86 -7.84 26.93 6.89
C GLY A 86 -8.76 27.40 8.02
N GLY A 87 -8.28 27.23 9.25
CA GLY A 87 -8.95 27.66 10.48
C GLY A 87 -8.76 29.14 10.80
N SER A 88 -9.27 29.57 11.96
CA SER A 88 -9.21 30.95 12.44
C SER A 88 -7.79 31.43 12.81
N ASP A 89 -6.85 30.51 12.94
CA ASP A 89 -5.43 30.73 13.19
C ASP A 89 -4.67 31.18 11.93
N VAL A 90 -5.10 30.76 10.75
CA VAL A 90 -4.40 31.02 9.48
C VAL A 90 -5.21 31.79 8.44
N ASN A 91 -6.55 31.76 8.50
CA ASN A 91 -7.41 32.40 7.51
C ASN A 91 -8.31 33.47 8.17
N LYS A 92 -8.16 34.72 7.73
CA LYS A 92 -8.90 35.87 8.28
C LYS A 92 -10.43 35.70 8.19
N ILE A 93 -10.93 35.09 7.12
CA ILE A 93 -12.36 34.89 6.90
C ILE A 93 -12.91 33.88 7.93
N ALA A 94 -12.18 32.78 8.16
CA ALA A 94 -12.54 31.81 9.20
C ALA A 94 -12.46 32.42 10.61
N LYS A 95 -11.51 33.33 10.85
CA LYS A 95 -11.39 34.08 12.11
C LYS A 95 -12.60 34.98 12.36
N ASP A 96 -13.06 35.70 11.34
CA ASP A 96 -14.25 36.56 11.43
C ASP A 96 -15.51 35.72 11.71
N LEU A 97 -15.65 34.55 11.07
CA LEU A 97 -16.76 33.61 11.31
C LEU A 97 -16.72 33.03 12.73
N THR A 98 -15.53 32.77 13.27
CA THR A 98 -15.34 32.30 14.65
C THR A 98 -15.70 33.38 15.66
N THR A 99 -15.27 34.62 15.42
CA THR A 99 -15.56 35.78 16.29
C THR A 99 -17.07 36.06 16.37
N LYS A 100 -17.79 35.80 15.28
CA LYS A 100 -19.27 35.89 15.22
C LYS A 100 -19.99 34.69 15.84
N GLY A 101 -19.27 33.69 16.36
CA GLY A 101 -19.85 32.47 16.93
C GLY A 101 -20.44 31.50 15.91
N LEU A 102 -20.16 31.67 14.61
CA LEU A 102 -20.72 30.85 13.53
C LEU A 102 -19.87 29.60 13.23
N LEU A 103 -18.58 29.66 13.56
CA LEU A 103 -17.61 28.59 13.45
C LEU A 103 -17.02 28.28 14.83
N SER A 104 -16.90 27.00 15.16
CA SER A 104 -16.19 26.53 16.34
C SER A 104 -15.35 25.32 15.94
N ILE A 105 -14.09 25.30 16.36
CA ILE A 105 -13.14 24.22 16.11
C ILE A 105 -12.67 23.74 17.47
N SER A 106 -12.90 22.47 17.77
CA SER A 106 -12.49 21.90 19.05
C SER A 106 -10.96 21.79 19.13
N ALA A 107 -10.39 22.10 20.30
CA ALA A 107 -8.95 21.98 20.55
C ALA A 107 -8.48 20.51 20.62
N ASP A 108 -9.39 19.56 20.80
CA ASP A 108 -9.09 18.13 20.88
C ASP A 108 -9.15 17.40 19.53
N LEU A 109 -9.31 18.14 18.42
CA LEU A 109 -9.54 17.58 17.09
C LEU A 109 -8.34 16.78 16.55
N GLY A 110 -7.12 17.04 17.07
CA GLY A 110 -5.90 16.42 16.58
C GLY A 110 -5.69 16.69 15.08
N ASP A 111 -5.47 15.63 14.30
CA ASP A 111 -5.42 15.68 12.83
C ASP A 111 -6.81 15.60 12.17
N GLY A 112 -7.88 15.61 12.96
CA GLY A 112 -9.24 15.67 12.46
C GLY A 112 -9.55 17.01 11.78
N TYR A 113 -10.75 17.08 11.23
CA TYR A 113 -11.18 18.22 10.45
C TYR A 113 -12.67 18.52 10.60
N ILE A 114 -13.03 19.74 10.21
CA ILE A 114 -14.39 20.23 10.08
C ILE A 114 -14.59 20.73 8.65
N VAL A 115 -15.73 20.36 8.07
CA VAL A 115 -16.28 21.02 6.87
C VAL A 115 -17.65 21.56 7.21
N LYS A 116 -17.83 22.89 7.14
CA LYS A 116 -19.09 23.52 7.56
C LYS A 116 -19.56 24.57 6.56
N SER A 117 -20.81 24.45 6.11
CA SER A 117 -21.49 25.50 5.37
C SER A 117 -22.13 26.50 6.33
N ILE A 118 -21.87 27.79 6.14
CA ILE A 118 -22.42 28.90 6.91
C ILE A 118 -23.12 29.84 5.93
N ASN A 119 -24.44 29.84 5.99
CA ASN A 119 -25.28 30.63 5.11
C ASN A 119 -25.48 32.05 5.68
N SER A 120 -25.45 33.03 4.79
CA SER A 120 -25.90 34.40 5.02
C SER A 120 -26.91 34.78 3.94
N VAL A 121 -27.50 35.97 4.04
CA VAL A 121 -28.46 36.47 3.03
C VAL A 121 -27.82 36.55 1.64
N GLU A 122 -26.54 36.90 1.55
CA GLU A 122 -25.87 37.21 0.28
C GLU A 122 -24.91 36.11 -0.20
N SER A 123 -24.47 35.22 0.70
CA SER A 123 -23.43 34.23 0.40
C SER A 123 -23.47 33.00 1.30
N THR A 124 -22.87 31.92 0.83
CA THR A 124 -22.61 30.69 1.58
C THR A 124 -21.09 30.50 1.69
N ASN A 125 -20.58 30.47 2.91
CA ASN A 125 -19.17 30.12 3.18
C ASN A 125 -19.07 28.64 3.52
N ILE A 126 -18.20 27.90 2.85
CA ILE A 126 -17.88 26.50 3.13
C ILE A 126 -16.48 26.47 3.70
N VAL A 127 -16.36 26.26 5.00
CA VAL A 127 -15.07 26.31 5.71
C VAL A 127 -14.48 24.91 5.81
N PHE A 128 -13.20 24.77 5.45
CA PHE A 128 -12.39 23.55 5.53
C PHE A 128 -11.27 23.78 6.54
N ALA A 129 -11.44 23.27 7.76
CA ALA A 129 -10.54 23.59 8.86
C ALA A 129 -10.07 22.34 9.61
N GLY A 130 -8.77 22.26 9.88
CA GLY A 130 -8.18 21.37 10.88
C GLY A 130 -7.22 22.18 11.77
N LEU A 131 -6.72 21.57 12.84
CA LEU A 131 -5.75 22.22 13.74
C LEU A 131 -4.32 22.26 13.18
N ARG A 132 -4.08 21.50 12.09
CA ARG A 132 -2.83 21.48 11.35
C ARG A 132 -3.09 21.68 9.86
N PRO A 133 -2.09 22.13 9.08
CA PRO A 133 -2.21 22.22 7.62
C PRO A 133 -2.69 20.92 6.97
N ARG A 134 -2.18 19.75 7.41
CA ARG A 134 -2.67 18.44 6.94
C ARG A 134 -4.15 18.20 7.23
N GLY A 135 -4.65 18.67 8.38
CA GLY A 135 -6.05 18.48 8.78
C GLY A 135 -6.99 19.23 7.84
N THR A 136 -6.62 20.45 7.43
CA THR A 136 -7.35 21.18 6.37
C THR A 136 -7.31 20.45 5.03
N LEU A 137 -6.18 19.83 4.68
CA LEU A 137 -6.07 19.03 3.46
C LEU A 137 -6.98 17.79 3.51
N TYR A 138 -7.03 17.09 4.65
CA TYR A 138 -7.98 15.99 4.88
C TYR A 138 -9.44 16.48 4.84
N ALA A 139 -9.73 17.71 5.25
CA ALA A 139 -11.06 18.30 5.14
C ALA A 139 -11.54 18.37 3.68
N VAL A 140 -10.65 18.81 2.78
CA VAL A 140 -10.93 18.87 1.34
C VAL A 140 -11.18 17.48 0.78
N TYR A 141 -10.29 16.51 1.04
CA TYR A 141 -10.49 15.15 0.56
C TYR A 141 -11.71 14.48 1.17
N GLY A 142 -11.99 14.73 2.46
CA GLY A 142 -13.15 14.25 3.16
C GLY A 142 -14.46 14.76 2.57
N TYR A 143 -14.52 16.05 2.20
CA TYR A 143 -15.64 16.63 1.46
C TYR A 143 -15.79 16.01 0.07
N LEU A 144 -14.70 15.92 -0.70
CA LEU A 144 -14.72 15.34 -2.04
C LEU A 144 -15.21 13.88 -2.02
N ARG A 145 -14.76 13.09 -1.04
CA ARG A 145 -15.18 11.70 -0.85
C ARG A 145 -16.64 11.60 -0.41
N LYS A 146 -17.03 12.30 0.66
CA LYS A 146 -18.32 12.13 1.33
C LYS A 146 -19.47 12.89 0.68
N GLN A 147 -19.20 14.02 0.04
CA GLN A 147 -20.21 14.90 -0.56
C GLN A 147 -20.14 14.88 -2.10
N CYS A 148 -18.95 14.73 -2.67
CA CYS A 148 -18.78 14.75 -4.13
C CYS A 148 -18.59 13.37 -4.77
N GLU A 149 -18.62 12.28 -3.98
CA GLU A 149 -18.47 10.89 -4.47
C GLU A 149 -17.15 10.63 -5.21
N CYS A 150 -16.09 11.41 -4.93
CA CYS A 150 -14.75 11.11 -5.43
C CYS A 150 -14.15 9.90 -4.71
N GLY A 151 -13.43 9.06 -5.44
CA GLY A 151 -12.65 7.96 -4.88
C GLY A 151 -11.15 8.12 -5.13
N PHE A 152 -10.35 7.88 -4.10
CA PHE A 152 -8.89 7.97 -4.15
C PHE A 152 -8.29 6.60 -3.87
N PHE A 153 -7.66 5.99 -4.86
CA PHE A 153 -7.09 4.66 -4.75
C PHE A 153 -5.63 4.67 -5.21
N ARG A 154 -4.90 3.64 -4.79
CA ARG A 154 -3.49 3.48 -5.13
C ARG A 154 -3.26 3.34 -6.64
N ASP A 155 -4.20 2.76 -7.35
CA ASP A 155 -4.15 2.49 -8.79
C ASP A 155 -4.91 3.51 -9.64
N GLY A 156 -5.34 4.62 -9.05
CA GLY A 156 -5.98 5.73 -9.73
C GLY A 156 -7.10 6.37 -8.92
N GLU A 157 -7.77 7.33 -9.54
CA GLU A 157 -8.84 8.09 -8.89
C GLU A 157 -10.10 8.01 -9.73
N PHE A 158 -11.25 7.98 -9.05
CA PHE A 158 -12.55 8.13 -9.69
C PHE A 158 -13.09 9.53 -9.40
N VAL A 159 -13.26 10.32 -10.47
CA VAL A 159 -13.84 11.67 -10.41
C VAL A 159 -15.16 11.66 -11.16
N PRO A 160 -16.31 11.68 -10.47
CA PRO A 160 -17.62 11.59 -11.12
C PRO A 160 -17.90 12.84 -11.95
N LYS A 161 -18.57 12.68 -13.09
CA LYS A 161 -19.09 13.84 -13.83
C LYS A 161 -20.36 14.34 -13.14
N LYS A 162 -20.35 15.58 -12.68
CA LYS A 162 -21.46 16.21 -11.94
C LYS A 162 -21.77 17.59 -12.52
N THR A 163 -23.05 17.93 -12.52
CA THR A 163 -23.54 19.27 -12.89
C THR A 163 -23.74 20.17 -11.68
N VAL A 164 -23.91 19.58 -10.49
CA VAL A 164 -24.12 20.28 -9.22
C VAL A 164 -23.11 19.81 -8.17
N ILE A 165 -22.66 20.74 -7.34
CA ILE A 165 -21.71 20.49 -6.25
C ILE A 165 -22.36 20.89 -4.91
N PRO A 166 -22.38 20.02 -3.89
CA PRO A 166 -23.00 20.33 -2.59
C PRO A 166 -22.29 21.50 -1.88
N VAL A 167 -23.03 22.53 -1.49
CA VAL A 167 -22.45 23.73 -0.84
C VAL A 167 -23.20 24.20 0.41
N LYS A 168 -24.39 23.65 0.65
CA LYS A 168 -25.29 24.03 1.75
C LYS A 168 -25.59 22.80 2.62
N GLY A 169 -25.91 23.04 3.89
CA GLY A 169 -26.25 21.98 4.84
C GLY A 169 -25.08 21.07 5.23
N ILE A 170 -23.85 21.47 4.92
CA ILE A 170 -22.65 20.69 5.23
C ILE A 170 -22.28 20.95 6.69
N ASN A 171 -22.20 19.88 7.48
CA ASN A 171 -21.70 19.91 8.85
C ASN A 171 -20.96 18.60 9.14
N ILE A 172 -19.74 18.48 8.62
CA ILE A 172 -18.88 17.31 8.80
C ILE A 172 -17.89 17.63 9.91
N ILE A 173 -17.81 16.74 10.90
CA ILE A 173 -16.70 16.68 11.87
C ILE A 173 -16.17 15.25 11.79
N ASP A 174 -14.90 15.09 11.46
CA ASP A 174 -14.28 13.77 11.39
C ASP A 174 -12.93 13.80 12.10
N LYS A 175 -12.73 12.84 13.00
CA LYS A 175 -11.57 12.76 13.89
C LYS A 175 -10.96 11.36 13.78
N PRO A 176 -9.67 11.24 13.46
CA PRO A 176 -9.01 9.95 13.48
C PRO A 176 -8.92 9.43 14.92
N ALA A 177 -9.11 8.11 15.09
CA ALA A 177 -8.95 7.45 16.38
C ALA A 177 -7.49 7.45 16.86
N PHE A 178 -6.56 7.42 15.90
CA PHE A 178 -5.13 7.33 16.17
C PHE A 178 -4.40 8.60 15.78
N PRO A 179 -3.49 9.13 16.61
CA PRO A 179 -2.63 10.26 16.22
C PRO A 179 -1.51 9.88 15.24
N TYR A 180 -1.15 8.59 15.11
CA TYR A 180 -0.10 8.12 14.22
C TYR A 180 -0.68 7.19 13.15
N ARG A 181 -0.55 7.57 11.87
CA ARG A 181 -1.09 6.84 10.72
C ARG A 181 -0.03 6.84 9.64
N GLU A 182 0.86 5.86 9.76
CA GLU A 182 2.00 5.71 8.88
C GLU A 182 1.62 5.19 7.49
N VAL A 183 2.47 5.53 6.52
CA VAL A 183 2.68 4.78 5.30
C VAL A 183 4.19 4.54 5.11
N PHE A 184 4.53 3.39 4.55
CA PHE A 184 5.90 2.97 4.31
C PHE A 184 5.97 2.30 2.93
N ALA A 185 7.05 2.53 2.20
CA ALA A 185 7.33 1.78 0.99
C ALA A 185 8.55 0.85 1.19
N PHE A 186 8.37 -0.44 0.93
CA PHE A 186 9.33 -1.51 1.14
C PHE A 186 10.37 -1.55 0.02
N SER A 187 11.28 -0.57 0.04
CA SER A 187 12.30 -0.34 -1.00
C SER A 187 13.47 -1.35 -1.04
N PHE A 188 13.28 -2.54 -0.47
CA PHE A 188 14.29 -3.59 -0.42
C PHE A 188 14.28 -4.52 -1.63
N HIS A 189 13.14 -4.69 -2.28
CA HIS A 189 12.97 -5.66 -3.36
C HIS A 189 12.88 -5.00 -4.71
N TYR A 190 13.30 -5.73 -5.75
CA TYR A 190 13.37 -5.28 -7.13
C TYR A 190 12.39 -6.11 -7.98
N GLY A 191 11.68 -5.45 -8.88
CA GLY A 191 10.72 -6.11 -9.76
C GLY A 191 9.95 -5.08 -10.59
N PRO A 192 8.76 -5.39 -11.11
CA PRO A 192 7.97 -4.41 -11.84
C PRO A 192 7.70 -3.17 -10.99
N MET A 193 7.94 -1.97 -11.54
CA MET A 193 7.77 -0.71 -10.80
C MET A 193 6.36 -0.52 -10.28
N ALA A 194 5.34 -1.19 -10.84
CA ALA A 194 4.03 -1.16 -10.23
C ALA A 194 4.06 -1.62 -8.78
N LYS A 195 4.88 -2.63 -8.42
CA LYS A 195 4.89 -3.33 -7.11
C LYS A 195 6.10 -3.05 -6.21
N TYR A 196 7.16 -2.47 -6.76
CA TYR A 196 8.43 -2.35 -6.05
C TYR A 196 8.95 -0.92 -6.10
N SER A 197 8.96 -0.26 -4.93
CA SER A 197 9.35 1.14 -4.76
C SER A 197 10.82 1.42 -4.99
N SER A 198 11.68 0.39 -4.92
CA SER A 198 13.08 0.50 -5.33
C SER A 198 13.23 0.95 -6.79
N MET A 199 12.24 0.68 -7.64
CA MET A 199 12.21 0.99 -9.08
C MET A 199 11.31 2.20 -9.42
N TRP A 200 10.83 2.93 -8.41
CA TRP A 200 9.98 4.09 -8.65
C TRP A 200 10.80 5.30 -9.12
N THR A 201 10.33 5.89 -10.22
CA THR A 201 10.68 7.25 -10.61
C THR A 201 9.91 8.25 -9.74
N TRP A 202 10.19 9.54 -9.93
CA TRP A 202 9.46 10.63 -9.27
C TRP A 202 7.93 10.49 -9.39
N GLU A 203 7.45 10.13 -10.58
CA GLU A 203 6.02 10.04 -10.89
C GLU A 203 5.34 8.99 -10.01
N TYR A 204 5.98 7.84 -9.81
CA TYR A 204 5.45 6.77 -8.96
C TYR A 204 5.52 7.10 -7.47
N TRP A 205 6.62 7.71 -7.01
CA TRP A 205 6.71 8.22 -5.65
C TRP A 205 5.61 9.23 -5.36
N LYS A 206 5.38 10.18 -6.28
CA LYS A 206 4.33 11.17 -6.15
C LYS A 206 2.94 10.52 -6.06
N LEU A 207 2.65 9.52 -6.90
CA LEU A 207 1.38 8.77 -6.84
C LEU A 207 1.17 8.11 -5.47
N TRP A 208 2.21 7.48 -4.91
CA TRP A 208 2.15 6.85 -3.60
C TRP A 208 1.87 7.86 -2.48
N ILE A 209 2.60 8.98 -2.48
CA ILE A 209 2.45 10.04 -1.46
C ILE A 209 1.07 10.69 -1.57
N ASP A 210 0.62 11.02 -2.79
CA ASP A 210 -0.71 11.60 -3.03
C ASP A 210 -1.80 10.69 -2.47
N HIS A 211 -1.78 9.40 -2.82
CA HIS A 211 -2.72 8.40 -2.29
C HIS A 211 -2.67 8.33 -0.76
N SER A 212 -1.46 8.32 -0.19
CA SER A 212 -1.26 8.23 1.26
C SER A 212 -1.91 9.40 2.00
N VAL A 213 -1.69 10.63 1.52
CA VAL A 213 -2.29 11.83 2.12
C VAL A 213 -3.81 11.84 1.92
N LYS A 214 -4.29 11.47 0.72
CA LYS A 214 -5.74 11.37 0.42
C LYS A 214 -6.48 10.37 1.29
N THR A 215 -5.76 9.36 1.78
CA THR A 215 -6.28 8.32 2.68
C THR A 215 -5.86 8.54 4.15
N GLY A 216 -5.53 9.79 4.51
CA GLY A 216 -5.37 10.22 5.89
C GLY A 216 -4.05 9.86 6.56
N ALA A 217 -3.04 9.39 5.82
CA ALA A 217 -1.70 9.17 6.34
C ALA A 217 -1.04 10.48 6.74
N ASN A 218 -0.37 10.50 7.89
CA ASN A 218 0.31 11.68 8.42
C ASN A 218 1.81 11.49 8.65
N THR A 219 2.28 10.24 8.60
CA THR A 219 3.70 9.93 8.78
C THR A 219 4.17 9.11 7.59
N TYR A 220 5.35 9.42 7.08
CA TYR A 220 6.02 8.64 6.05
C TYR A 220 7.32 8.01 6.57
N GLY A 221 7.46 6.71 6.37
CA GLY A 221 8.64 5.96 6.73
C GLY A 221 9.68 5.82 5.62
N PHE A 222 10.94 6.11 5.94
CA PHE A 222 12.05 6.05 5.00
C PHE A 222 13.17 5.19 5.54
N CYS A 223 13.29 3.95 5.08
CA CYS A 223 14.36 3.03 5.51
C CYS A 223 15.67 3.27 4.75
N TYR A 224 16.70 3.83 5.39
CA TYR A 224 18.05 3.85 4.83
C TYR A 224 18.68 2.49 5.08
N TYR A 225 18.96 1.77 4.00
CA TYR A 225 19.83 0.62 4.01
C TYR A 225 20.98 0.88 3.05
N PRO A 226 22.20 0.43 3.38
CA PRO A 226 23.32 0.56 2.47
C PRO A 226 22.97 -0.03 1.10
N GLY A 227 23.18 0.76 0.04
CA GLY A 227 22.91 0.39 -1.35
C GLY A 227 21.43 0.34 -1.75
N THR A 228 20.50 0.86 -0.93
CA THR A 228 19.10 1.08 -1.36
C THR A 228 18.87 2.50 -1.90
N PHE A 229 17.65 2.73 -2.39
CA PHE A 229 17.15 3.96 -3.00
C PHE A 229 17.60 5.27 -2.31
N MET A 230 17.75 5.28 -0.99
CA MET A 230 17.99 6.49 -0.20
C MET A 230 19.45 6.92 -0.06
N ALA A 231 20.42 6.09 -0.44
CA ALA A 231 21.81 6.40 -0.14
C ALA A 231 22.39 7.46 -1.08
N GLY A 232 22.13 7.36 -2.38
CA GLY A 232 22.65 8.31 -3.36
C GLY A 232 24.14 8.64 -3.17
N GLU A 233 24.53 9.90 -3.41
CA GLU A 233 25.91 10.36 -3.22
C GLU A 233 26.29 10.61 -1.76
N VAL A 234 25.34 10.58 -0.81
CA VAL A 234 25.59 10.94 0.59
C VAL A 234 26.68 10.06 1.22
N PHE A 235 26.70 8.78 0.84
CA PHE A 235 27.66 7.81 1.34
C PHE A 235 29.08 8.17 0.88
N TYR A 236 29.24 8.53 -0.39
CA TYR A 236 30.55 8.88 -0.97
C TYR A 236 31.03 10.28 -0.54
N LYS A 237 30.11 11.18 -0.20
CA LYS A 237 30.46 12.44 0.49
C LYS A 237 30.98 12.17 1.91
N ALA A 238 30.32 11.26 2.63
CA ALA A 238 30.76 10.84 3.94
C ALA A 238 32.05 10.02 3.87
N PHE A 239 32.30 9.25 2.82
CA PHE A 239 33.48 8.39 2.67
C PHE A 239 34.12 8.55 1.28
N PRO A 240 34.89 9.65 1.05
CA PRO A 240 35.50 9.92 -0.26
C PRO A 240 36.49 8.86 -0.74
N GLU A 241 36.98 8.00 0.17
CA GLU A 241 37.83 6.86 -0.14
C GLU A 241 37.09 5.70 -0.83
N CYS A 242 35.75 5.69 -0.80
CA CYS A 242 34.92 4.65 -1.40
C CYS A 242 34.61 4.95 -2.87
N ASP A 243 34.83 3.98 -3.78
CA ASP A 243 34.48 4.10 -5.20
C ASP A 243 33.10 3.47 -5.49
N PRO A 244 32.13 4.22 -6.05
CA PRO A 244 30.83 3.67 -6.46
C PRO A 244 30.90 2.48 -7.42
N LYS A 245 31.98 2.31 -8.18
CA LYS A 245 32.17 1.16 -9.08
C LYS A 245 32.31 -0.16 -8.32
N ASN A 246 32.69 -0.11 -7.05
CA ASN A 246 32.78 -1.29 -6.18
C ASN A 246 31.42 -1.68 -5.60
N GLU A 247 30.39 -0.86 -5.84
CA GLU A 247 29.04 -1.16 -5.38
C GLU A 247 28.36 -2.20 -6.26
N LYS A 248 27.57 -3.07 -5.62
CA LYS A 248 26.80 -4.12 -6.29
C LYS A 248 25.31 -3.84 -6.08
N GLY A 249 24.44 -4.30 -6.97
CA GLY A 249 22.99 -4.25 -6.72
C GLY A 249 22.32 -2.88 -6.86
N MET A 250 23.05 -1.77 -7.01
CA MET A 250 22.45 -0.47 -7.32
C MET A 250 22.00 -0.40 -8.78
N VAL A 251 20.71 -0.15 -9.01
CA VAL A 251 20.16 0.06 -10.36
C VAL A 251 20.33 1.51 -10.78
N TYR A 252 19.83 2.47 -9.99
CA TYR A 252 20.00 3.89 -10.26
C TYR A 252 21.41 4.38 -9.92
N SER A 253 21.89 5.38 -10.65
CA SER A 253 23.13 6.07 -10.33
C SER A 253 23.02 6.81 -9.00
N PRO A 254 24.11 6.90 -8.19
CA PRO A 254 24.10 7.61 -6.92
C PRO A 254 23.59 9.05 -7.00
N LYS A 255 23.95 9.76 -8.08
CA LYS A 255 23.50 11.14 -8.31
C LYS A 255 21.98 11.21 -8.47
N TYR A 256 21.39 10.39 -9.35
CA TYR A 256 19.95 10.39 -9.56
C TYR A 256 19.19 10.03 -8.29
N GLN A 257 19.64 9.02 -7.55
CA GLN A 257 19.03 8.63 -6.27
C GLN A 257 19.02 9.77 -5.25
N MET A 258 20.11 10.53 -5.15
CA MET A 258 20.18 11.68 -4.24
C MET A 258 19.18 12.78 -4.63
N GLU A 259 19.12 13.13 -5.91
CA GLU A 259 18.19 14.14 -6.45
C GLU A 259 16.73 13.70 -6.24
N LEU A 260 16.43 12.43 -6.51
CA LEU A 260 15.10 11.86 -6.34
C LEU A 260 14.69 11.80 -4.85
N THR A 261 15.58 11.33 -3.96
CA THR A 261 15.33 11.28 -2.51
C THR A 261 15.04 12.67 -1.96
N LYS A 262 15.82 13.68 -2.35
CA LYS A 262 15.60 15.07 -1.94
C LYS A 262 14.22 15.57 -2.39
N LYS A 263 13.88 15.37 -3.66
CA LYS A 263 12.59 15.77 -4.23
C LYS A 263 11.41 15.10 -3.52
N VAL A 264 11.54 13.82 -3.19
CA VAL A 264 10.54 13.04 -2.45
C VAL A 264 10.34 13.57 -1.03
N LEU A 265 11.42 13.80 -0.29
CA LEU A 265 11.36 14.33 1.08
C LEU A 265 10.77 15.74 1.13
N ASP A 266 11.18 16.61 0.21
CA ASP A 266 10.65 17.98 0.11
C ASP A 266 9.14 17.96 -0.18
N TYR A 267 8.68 17.04 -1.01
CA TYR A 267 7.26 16.90 -1.32
C TYR A 267 6.43 16.41 -0.13
N ILE A 268 6.92 15.42 0.62
CA ILE A 268 6.26 14.90 1.83
C ILE A 268 6.13 16.00 2.88
N ARG A 269 7.21 16.77 3.11
CA ARG A 269 7.19 17.93 4.00
C ARG A 269 6.22 19.01 3.50
N SER A 270 6.12 19.22 2.19
CA SER A 270 5.17 20.19 1.63
C SER A 270 3.70 19.84 1.90
N MET A 271 3.42 18.56 2.15
CA MET A 271 2.12 18.01 2.58
C MET A 271 1.95 17.99 4.11
N ASP A 272 2.86 18.67 4.84
CA ASP A 272 3.00 18.72 6.30
C ASP A 272 3.41 17.37 6.91
N MET A 273 3.56 16.26 6.19
CA MET A 273 3.74 14.92 6.78
C MET A 273 4.99 14.79 7.67
N ASP A 274 4.83 14.12 8.81
CA ASP A 274 5.96 13.75 9.68
C ASP A 274 6.79 12.65 8.98
N THR A 275 8.06 12.56 9.31
CA THR A 275 8.99 11.58 8.71
C THR A 275 9.75 10.80 9.76
N TRP A 276 10.05 9.54 9.45
CA TRP A 276 11.07 8.81 10.20
C TRP A 276 12.14 8.24 9.26
N TYR A 277 13.39 8.24 9.71
CA TYR A 277 14.52 7.62 9.00
C TYR A 277 14.89 6.29 9.64
N GLY A 278 14.79 5.21 8.89
CA GLY A 278 15.31 3.89 9.26
C GLY A 278 16.82 3.91 9.16
N VAL A 279 17.47 3.48 10.22
CA VAL A 279 18.89 3.57 10.45
C VAL A 279 19.43 2.15 10.57
N SER A 280 20.17 1.69 9.56
CA SER A 280 21.02 0.51 9.68
C SER A 280 22.27 0.88 10.47
N LEU A 281 22.26 0.61 11.77
CA LEU A 281 23.38 0.85 12.68
C LEU A 281 24.59 0.01 12.26
N GLY A 282 25.74 0.66 12.03
CA GLY A 282 26.95 0.02 11.51
C GLY A 282 26.85 -0.43 10.04
N GLY A 283 25.68 -0.30 9.40
CA GLY A 283 25.48 -0.71 8.02
C GLY A 283 26.27 0.15 7.05
N VAL A 284 27.10 -0.48 6.22
CA VAL A 284 27.93 0.18 5.20
C VAL A 284 27.79 -0.47 3.82
N GLN A 285 28.09 0.32 2.78
CA GLN A 285 28.10 -0.12 1.39
C GLN A 285 29.29 -1.05 1.09
N ASN A 286 29.22 -1.83 0.01
CA ASN A 286 30.31 -2.75 -0.37
C ASN A 286 31.62 -2.03 -0.70
N SER A 287 31.51 -0.82 -1.26
CA SER A 287 32.66 0.05 -1.50
C SER A 287 33.46 0.35 -0.22
N TYR A 288 32.80 0.45 0.93
CA TYR A 288 33.44 0.63 2.23
C TYR A 288 34.12 -0.64 2.74
N LEU A 289 33.47 -1.80 2.62
CA LEU A 289 34.11 -3.08 2.93
C LEU A 289 35.37 -3.30 2.08
N THR A 290 35.34 -2.87 0.83
CA THR A 290 36.50 -2.96 -0.09
C THR A 290 37.63 -2.03 0.34
N ALA A 291 37.31 -0.81 0.78
CA ALA A 291 38.29 0.16 1.27
C ALA A 291 38.84 -0.19 2.66
N HIS A 292 38.05 -0.88 3.49
CA HIS A 292 38.35 -1.20 4.89
C HIS A 292 38.10 -2.69 5.20
N PRO A 293 38.84 -3.63 4.58
CA PRO A 293 38.57 -5.07 4.70
C PRO A 293 38.88 -5.64 6.09
N ASP A 294 39.75 -4.96 6.84
CA ASP A 294 40.35 -5.41 8.10
C ASP A 294 39.56 -5.02 9.36
N LEU A 295 38.51 -4.20 9.22
CA LEU A 295 37.64 -3.86 10.35
C LEU A 295 36.91 -5.11 10.89
N ASN A 296 36.48 -5.04 12.14
CA ASN A 296 35.62 -6.06 12.71
C ASN A 296 34.17 -5.83 12.23
N TYR A 297 33.66 -6.78 11.44
CA TYR A 297 32.29 -6.76 10.94
C TYR A 297 31.46 -7.82 11.67
N ALA A 298 30.32 -7.42 12.23
CA ALA A 298 29.33 -8.35 12.76
C ALA A 298 28.70 -9.20 11.64
N SER A 299 28.65 -8.67 10.42
CA SER A 299 28.31 -9.44 9.22
C SER A 299 28.95 -8.86 7.96
N LYS A 300 29.35 -9.75 7.04
CA LYS A 300 29.87 -9.39 5.71
C LYS A 300 28.84 -9.81 4.67
N GLY A 301 28.10 -8.83 4.17
CA GLY A 301 27.03 -9.00 3.20
C GLY A 301 27.48 -9.53 1.85
N SER A 302 26.61 -10.25 1.14
CA SER A 302 26.90 -10.75 -0.21
C SER A 302 26.48 -9.79 -1.34
N ALA A 303 25.49 -8.92 -1.09
CA ALA A 303 25.06 -7.82 -1.95
C ALA A 303 24.13 -6.84 -1.19
N PRO A 304 24.06 -5.55 -1.57
CA PRO A 304 23.09 -4.60 -1.03
C PRO A 304 21.72 -4.86 -1.67
N GLY A 305 20.65 -4.70 -0.91
CA GLY A 305 19.28 -4.84 -1.41
C GLY A 305 18.74 -6.28 -1.50
N PHE A 306 19.27 -7.22 -0.72
CA PHE A 306 18.64 -8.54 -0.53
C PHE A 306 18.59 -8.87 0.96
N HIS A 307 17.37 -8.99 1.52
CA HIS A 307 17.09 -9.38 2.93
C HIS A 307 18.11 -8.91 3.98
N GLY A 308 18.37 -7.60 4.07
CA GLY A 308 19.18 -7.06 5.17
C GLY A 308 20.63 -7.57 5.26
N GLN A 309 21.18 -8.22 4.22
CA GLN A 309 22.58 -8.65 4.20
C GLN A 309 23.52 -7.50 3.82
N ALA A 310 23.33 -6.33 4.42
CA ALA A 310 24.35 -5.28 4.36
C ALA A 310 25.56 -5.70 5.20
N SER A 311 26.75 -5.30 4.77
CA SER A 311 27.92 -5.41 5.63
C SER A 311 27.74 -4.48 6.83
N THR A 312 27.89 -5.02 8.03
CA THR A 312 27.62 -4.31 9.28
C THR A 312 28.88 -4.28 10.13
N ILE A 313 29.41 -3.09 10.39
CA ILE A 313 30.52 -2.88 11.32
C ILE A 313 30.05 -3.30 12.72
N SER A 314 30.85 -4.12 13.41
CA SER A 314 30.57 -4.52 14.79
C SER A 314 30.56 -3.29 15.69
N VAL A 315 29.62 -3.23 16.64
CA VAL A 315 29.62 -2.15 17.65
C VAL A 315 30.89 -2.19 18.53
N LYS A 316 31.57 -3.33 18.60
CA LYS A 316 32.83 -3.51 19.33
C LYS A 316 34.03 -2.91 18.58
N ASP A 317 33.89 -2.60 17.28
CA ASP A 317 34.94 -1.94 16.52
C ASP A 317 35.02 -0.44 16.88
N PRO A 318 36.22 0.11 17.19
CA PRO A 318 36.37 1.52 17.54
C PRO A 318 35.86 2.51 16.47
N VAL A 319 35.80 2.09 15.21
CA VAL A 319 35.38 2.95 14.10
C VAL A 319 33.86 3.14 14.05
N PHE A 320 33.07 2.26 14.68
CA PHE A 320 31.61 2.23 14.60
C PHE A 320 30.96 3.60 14.85
N GLU A 321 31.21 4.23 16.00
CA GLU A 321 30.58 5.52 16.36
C GLU A 321 31.02 6.64 15.42
N THR A 322 32.31 6.66 15.03
CA THR A 322 32.86 7.68 14.13
C THR A 322 32.30 7.56 12.70
N ALA A 323 32.20 6.34 12.16
CA ALA A 323 31.62 6.10 10.84
C ALA A 323 30.13 6.49 10.83
N MET A 324 29.38 6.06 11.85
CA MET A 324 27.97 6.43 12.00
C MET A 324 27.77 7.95 12.12
N THR A 325 28.58 8.63 12.94
CA THR A 325 28.52 10.08 13.09
C THR A 325 28.80 10.78 11.76
N LYS A 326 29.81 10.34 11.00
CA LYS A 326 30.19 10.93 9.72
C LYS A 326 29.08 10.79 8.68
N LEU A 327 28.56 9.56 8.50
CA LEU A 327 27.49 9.26 7.56
C LEU A 327 26.21 10.04 7.87
N TRP A 328 25.73 9.98 9.12
CA TRP A 328 24.44 10.57 9.48
C TRP A 328 24.49 12.09 9.64
N SER A 329 25.66 12.67 9.95
CA SER A 329 25.84 14.12 9.87
C SER A 329 25.70 14.62 8.43
N GLU A 330 26.31 13.91 7.46
CA GLU A 330 26.16 14.26 6.04
C GLU A 330 24.73 13.99 5.54
N PHE A 331 24.10 12.90 6.00
CA PHE A 331 22.69 12.61 5.70
C PHE A 331 21.75 13.73 6.15
N ILE A 332 21.87 14.15 7.41
CA ILE A 332 21.04 15.24 7.95
C ILE A 332 21.35 16.57 7.26
N LYS A 333 22.61 16.81 6.88
CA LYS A 333 23.00 18.01 6.14
C LYS A 333 22.34 18.07 4.75
N GLU A 334 22.29 16.97 4.03
CA GLU A 334 21.76 16.92 2.67
C GLU A 334 20.23 16.82 2.61
N PHE A 335 19.64 16.04 3.51
CA PHE A 335 18.22 15.69 3.48
C PHE A 335 17.40 16.33 4.59
N GLY A 336 18.03 17.01 5.56
CA GLY A 336 17.36 17.55 6.75
C GLY A 336 17.16 16.50 7.83
N LYS A 337 16.59 16.91 8.97
CA LYS A 337 16.24 16.00 10.07
C LYS A 337 14.91 15.29 9.79
N ALA A 338 14.75 14.12 10.41
CA ALA A 338 13.46 13.44 10.54
C ALA A 338 12.83 13.76 11.91
N ASP A 339 11.53 13.48 12.04
CA ASP A 339 10.82 13.60 13.31
C ASP A 339 11.16 12.44 14.27
N TYR A 340 11.49 11.28 13.69
CA TYR A 340 11.96 10.10 14.42
C TYR A 340 13.10 9.38 13.68
N TYR A 341 13.93 8.68 14.43
CA TYR A 341 14.99 7.79 13.93
C TYR A 341 14.68 6.35 14.34
N PHE A 342 14.41 5.50 13.36
CA PHE A 342 14.11 4.10 13.56
C PHE A 342 15.41 3.28 13.56
N LEU A 343 15.87 2.84 14.73
CA LEU A 343 17.17 2.20 14.87
C LEU A 343 17.07 0.68 14.69
N GLN A 344 17.95 0.12 13.86
CA GLN A 344 18.03 -1.30 13.58
C GLN A 344 19.50 -1.74 13.50
N TYR A 345 19.80 -2.96 13.94
CA TYR A 345 21.15 -3.53 13.87
C TYR A 345 21.08 -4.98 13.44
N ALA A 346 21.93 -5.37 12.47
CA ALA A 346 21.98 -6.73 11.93
C ALA A 346 20.57 -7.26 11.59
N HIS A 347 19.84 -6.52 10.72
CA HIS A 347 18.45 -6.82 10.37
C HIS A 347 18.31 -8.27 9.89
N GLU A 348 17.39 -9.02 10.51
CA GLU A 348 17.13 -10.44 10.25
C GLU A 348 18.36 -11.36 10.39
N GLN A 349 19.34 -10.92 11.18
CA GLN A 349 20.54 -11.67 11.49
C GLN A 349 20.67 -11.83 13.00
N ARG A 350 20.97 -13.06 13.42
CA ARG A 350 21.22 -13.36 14.83
C ARG A 350 22.48 -12.63 15.30
N SER A 351 22.35 -11.76 16.30
CA SER A 351 23.49 -11.02 16.87
C SER A 351 23.30 -10.76 18.37
N ASP A 352 24.37 -11.00 19.13
CA ASP A 352 24.54 -10.69 20.56
C ASP A 352 24.78 -9.18 20.82
N GLU A 353 25.24 -8.46 19.80
CA GLU A 353 25.64 -7.04 19.91
C GLU A 353 24.49 -6.05 19.75
N ARG A 354 23.28 -6.53 19.47
CA ARG A 354 22.13 -5.72 19.06
C ARG A 354 21.77 -4.60 20.04
N TYR A 355 21.70 -4.92 21.32
CA TYR A 355 21.33 -3.94 22.34
C TYR A 355 22.45 -2.94 22.62
N ASP A 356 23.71 -3.38 22.56
CA ASP A 356 24.86 -2.48 22.66
C ASP A 356 24.92 -1.51 21.47
N ALA A 357 24.58 -2.00 20.26
CA ALA A 357 24.44 -1.17 19.08
C ALA A 357 23.30 -0.14 19.23
N TYR A 358 22.17 -0.49 19.84
CA TYR A 358 21.11 0.47 20.13
C TYR A 358 21.58 1.59 21.06
N ASP A 359 22.28 1.25 22.15
CA ASP A 359 22.82 2.26 23.08
C ASP A 359 23.81 3.20 22.37
N ALA A 360 24.73 2.63 21.59
CA ALA A 360 25.69 3.41 20.79
C ALA A 360 24.97 4.28 19.76
N GLY A 361 23.95 3.74 19.09
CA GLY A 361 23.11 4.47 18.13
C GLY A 361 22.39 5.65 18.77
N VAL A 362 21.73 5.45 19.91
CA VAL A 362 21.08 6.51 20.69
C VAL A 362 22.08 7.61 21.05
N LYS A 363 23.27 7.24 21.52
CA LYS A 363 24.36 8.18 21.85
C LYS A 363 24.80 8.99 20.63
N VAL A 364 25.05 8.34 19.50
CA VAL A 364 25.43 9.00 18.24
C VAL A 364 24.35 9.99 17.80
N PHE A 365 23.09 9.55 17.78
CA PHE A 365 22.00 10.40 17.31
C PHE A 365 21.69 11.57 18.25
N LYS A 366 21.81 11.40 19.56
CA LYS A 366 21.69 12.51 20.52
C LYS A 366 22.82 13.53 20.39
N LYS A 367 24.00 13.11 19.91
CA LYS A 367 25.11 14.03 19.60
C LYS A 367 24.85 14.87 18.36
N ILE A 368 24.34 14.28 17.28
CA ILE A 368 24.06 15.00 16.02
C ILE A 368 22.72 15.76 16.06
N ASP A 369 21.75 15.24 16.80
CA ASP A 369 20.44 15.86 17.04
C ASP A 369 19.99 15.65 18.50
N PRO A 370 20.20 16.64 19.39
CA PRO A 370 19.82 16.52 20.79
C PRO A 370 18.33 16.23 21.03
N LYS A 371 17.46 16.60 20.07
CA LYS A 371 16.00 16.38 20.12
C LYS A 371 15.56 15.08 19.45
N ALA A 372 16.49 14.25 18.99
CA ALA A 372 16.20 12.98 18.33
C ALA A 372 15.22 12.13 19.17
N LYS A 373 14.18 11.62 18.50
CA LYS A 373 13.25 10.64 19.06
C LYS A 373 13.46 9.32 18.35
N PHE A 374 13.27 8.23 19.05
CA PHE A 374 13.63 6.92 18.55
C PHE A 374 12.42 6.02 18.37
N ILE A 375 12.43 5.31 17.27
CA ILE A 375 11.52 4.20 17.02
C ILE A 375 12.32 2.89 17.11
N PHE A 376 11.70 1.85 17.65
CA PHE A 376 12.24 0.48 17.68
C PHE A 376 11.15 -0.51 17.29
N TRP A 377 11.54 -1.63 16.69
CA TRP A 377 10.62 -2.61 16.14
C TRP A 377 10.71 -3.93 16.93
N THR A 378 9.56 -4.50 17.32
CA THR A 378 9.50 -5.78 18.07
C THR A 378 9.94 -7.01 17.27
N TRP A 379 10.04 -6.97 15.93
CA TRP A 379 10.62 -8.08 15.14
C TRP A 379 12.07 -8.34 15.48
N ASP A 380 12.79 -7.31 15.92
CA ASP A 380 14.17 -7.46 16.33
C ASP A 380 14.33 -8.37 17.56
N LEU A 381 13.24 -8.67 18.28
CA LEU A 381 13.21 -9.68 19.32
C LEU A 381 13.54 -11.06 18.75
N ASP A 382 13.05 -11.48 17.57
CA ASP A 382 13.27 -12.85 17.09
C ASP A 382 14.70 -13.18 16.67
N TRP A 383 15.54 -12.14 16.57
CA TRP A 383 16.90 -12.21 16.07
C TRP A 383 17.95 -12.00 17.16
N SER A 384 17.58 -12.11 18.43
CA SER A 384 18.51 -12.08 19.58
C SER A 384 18.78 -13.52 20.07
N PRO A 385 19.86 -14.18 19.61
CA PRO A 385 20.04 -15.64 19.72
C PRO A 385 20.26 -16.16 21.16
N GLU A 386 20.73 -15.31 22.07
CA GLU A 386 21.13 -15.73 23.41
C GLU A 386 19.94 -15.91 24.36
N ILE A 387 18.85 -15.18 24.13
CA ILE A 387 17.70 -15.15 25.03
C ILE A 387 16.57 -16.01 24.44
N LYS A 388 16.57 -17.28 24.83
CA LYS A 388 15.56 -18.25 24.39
C LYS A 388 14.18 -17.98 24.96
N ASP A 389 14.10 -17.49 26.20
CA ASP A 389 12.84 -17.17 26.86
C ASP A 389 12.26 -15.83 26.34
N PRO A 390 11.05 -15.82 25.76
CA PRO A 390 10.43 -14.60 25.24
C PRO A 390 10.24 -13.50 26.31
N VAL A 391 9.95 -13.88 27.56
CA VAL A 391 9.74 -12.91 28.66
C VAL A 391 11.03 -12.19 29.02
N GLU A 392 12.12 -12.94 29.24
CA GLU A 392 13.43 -12.33 29.50
C GLU A 392 13.90 -11.48 28.32
N ARG A 393 13.57 -11.88 27.08
CA ARG A 393 13.93 -11.12 25.88
C ARG A 393 13.21 -9.77 25.84
N GLU A 394 11.92 -9.77 26.11
CA GLU A 394 11.11 -8.54 26.19
C GLU A 394 11.59 -7.64 27.34
N LYS A 395 11.92 -8.19 28.51
CA LYS A 395 12.49 -7.42 29.63
C LYS A 395 13.80 -6.75 29.24
N MET A 396 14.73 -7.48 28.62
CA MET A 396 16.00 -6.90 28.18
C MET A 396 15.81 -5.83 27.12
N PHE A 397 14.93 -6.06 26.15
CA PHE A 397 14.57 -5.03 25.16
C PHE A 397 14.07 -3.77 25.85
N ASN A 398 13.03 -3.86 26.67
CA ASN A 398 12.44 -2.70 27.36
C ASN A 398 13.44 -1.98 28.28
N ALA A 399 14.33 -2.72 28.95
CA ALA A 399 15.33 -2.16 29.85
C ALA A 399 16.41 -1.33 29.13
N ARG A 400 16.74 -1.66 27.87
CA ARG A 400 17.77 -0.96 27.08
C ARG A 400 17.21 0.23 26.29
N LEU A 401 15.92 0.25 26.00
CA LEU A 401 15.33 1.34 25.22
C LEU A 401 15.16 2.66 26.01
N PRO A 402 15.35 3.82 25.37
CA PRO A 402 14.97 5.12 25.93
C PRO A 402 13.54 5.12 26.48
N LYS A 403 13.30 5.86 27.57
CA LYS A 403 11.97 5.93 28.21
C LYS A 403 10.89 6.55 27.32
N ASP A 404 11.29 7.42 26.39
CA ASP A 404 10.43 8.10 25.43
C ASP A 404 10.40 7.42 24.04
N ALA A 405 10.97 6.22 23.92
CA ALA A 405 10.94 5.45 22.69
C ALA A 405 9.51 5.13 22.24
N PHE A 406 9.31 5.13 20.92
CA PHE A 406 8.06 4.75 20.28
C PHE A 406 8.22 3.35 19.67
N ILE A 407 7.36 2.41 20.01
CA ILE A 407 7.51 1.00 19.58
C ILE A 407 6.63 0.70 18.37
N MET A 408 7.22 0.17 17.29
CA MET A 408 6.47 -0.47 16.20
C MET A 408 6.23 -1.94 16.58
N ASP A 409 4.98 -2.31 16.83
CA ASP A 409 4.64 -3.67 17.23
C ASP A 409 4.11 -4.54 16.09
N GLN A 410 4.92 -5.47 15.60
CA GLN A 410 4.57 -6.45 14.56
C GLN A 410 4.11 -7.81 15.10
N TYR A 411 3.91 -7.93 16.40
CA TYR A 411 3.89 -9.21 17.10
C TYR A 411 2.64 -9.40 17.97
N VAL A 412 1.52 -8.80 17.54
CA VAL A 412 0.27 -8.72 18.30
C VAL A 412 -0.33 -10.07 18.66
N SER A 413 -0.16 -11.09 17.83
CA SER A 413 -0.71 -12.43 18.08
C SER A 413 0.09 -13.27 19.09
N ARG A 414 1.28 -12.83 19.52
CA ARG A 414 2.17 -13.63 20.38
C ARG A 414 2.82 -12.91 21.55
N THR A 415 2.98 -11.57 21.57
CA THR A 415 3.77 -10.88 22.62
C THR A 415 3.15 -9.64 23.25
N HIS A 416 1.84 -9.43 23.26
CA HIS A 416 1.29 -8.28 24.03
C HIS A 416 1.63 -8.42 25.53
N GLY A 417 2.71 -7.76 25.95
CA GLY A 417 3.20 -7.70 27.33
C GLY A 417 3.42 -9.07 27.97
N ILE A 418 4.20 -9.98 27.36
CA ILE A 418 4.43 -11.28 28.00
C ILE A 418 5.17 -11.05 29.32
N GLY A 419 4.44 -11.18 30.42
CA GLY A 419 4.93 -10.93 31.77
C GLY A 419 4.90 -9.46 32.23
N ALA A 420 4.49 -8.50 31.39
CA ALA A 420 4.39 -7.09 31.76
C ALA A 420 2.96 -6.69 32.18
N LYS A 421 2.84 -5.78 33.17
CA LYS A 421 1.53 -5.24 33.62
C LYS A 421 0.89 -4.29 32.60
N LYS A 422 1.71 -3.68 31.74
CA LYS A 422 1.31 -2.78 30.64
C LYS A 422 2.22 -3.07 29.44
N PRO A 423 1.71 -3.04 28.20
CA PRO A 423 2.53 -3.18 27.00
C PRO A 423 3.73 -2.21 27.01
N PHE A 424 4.93 -2.72 26.75
CA PHE A 424 6.17 -1.94 26.60
C PHE A 424 6.46 -0.95 27.75
N GLU A 425 6.09 -1.32 28.97
CA GLU A 425 6.19 -0.50 30.18
C GLU A 425 5.41 0.83 30.12
N GLY A 426 4.36 0.89 29.30
CA GLY A 426 3.52 2.06 29.11
C GLY A 426 4.06 3.09 28.12
N ARG A 427 5.13 2.77 27.37
CA ARG A 427 5.62 3.59 26.25
C ARG A 427 4.55 3.76 25.17
N LYS A 428 4.75 4.75 24.30
CA LYS A 428 3.94 4.86 23.09
C LYS A 428 4.29 3.69 22.18
N TRP A 429 3.28 3.13 21.52
CA TRP A 429 3.48 2.09 20.53
C TRP A 429 2.38 2.15 19.48
N TYR A 430 2.58 1.53 18.34
CA TYR A 430 1.52 1.38 17.35
C TYR A 430 1.55 -0.02 16.77
N HIS A 431 0.36 -0.53 16.48
CA HIS A 431 0.23 -1.83 15.87
C HIS A 431 0.64 -1.77 14.41
N VAL A 432 1.44 -2.73 13.98
CA VAL A 432 1.81 -2.96 12.60
C VAL A 432 1.19 -4.29 12.17
N ASN A 433 0.15 -4.20 11.35
CA ASN A 433 -0.50 -5.37 10.76
C ASN A 433 0.37 -5.94 9.65
N ARG A 434 0.56 -7.26 9.64
CA ARG A 434 1.32 -7.96 8.59
C ARG A 434 0.37 -8.79 7.71
N PHE A 435 0.06 -8.24 6.54
CA PHE A 435 -0.82 -8.91 5.57
C PHE A 435 -0.14 -9.35 4.28
N GLY A 436 1.11 -8.96 4.06
CA GLY A 436 1.84 -9.17 2.82
C GLY A 436 3.13 -9.99 2.94
N GLU A 437 3.28 -10.89 3.93
CA GLU A 437 4.49 -11.71 3.99
C GLU A 437 4.69 -12.50 2.68
N PHE A 438 5.92 -12.46 2.19
CA PHE A 438 6.51 -13.09 0.99
C PHE A 438 6.00 -14.46 0.56
N LEU A 439 5.35 -15.22 1.45
CA LEU A 439 5.11 -16.65 1.27
C LEU A 439 3.63 -17.03 1.09
N HIS A 440 2.64 -16.25 1.58
CA HIS A 440 1.25 -16.75 1.60
C HIS A 440 0.11 -15.71 1.43
N GLY A 441 0.34 -14.42 1.21
CA GLY A 441 -0.71 -13.39 1.34
C GLY A 441 -1.08 -12.63 0.06
N ASP A 442 -1.89 -13.24 -0.80
CA ASP A 442 -2.51 -12.67 -2.03
C ASP A 442 -1.69 -12.88 -3.29
N ARG A 443 -1.85 -14.08 -3.86
CA ARG A 443 -1.26 -14.46 -5.14
C ARG A 443 -1.48 -13.35 -6.18
N LEU A 444 -0.38 -13.03 -6.85
CA LEU A 444 -0.16 -11.95 -7.79
C LEU A 444 -0.43 -10.49 -7.34
N ALA A 445 -0.92 -10.26 -6.12
CA ALA A 445 -1.37 -8.94 -5.68
C ALA A 445 -2.58 -8.45 -6.52
N LYS A 446 -3.43 -9.40 -6.95
CA LYS A 446 -4.49 -9.25 -7.96
C LYS A 446 -5.91 -9.52 -7.39
N GLY A 447 -6.16 -9.11 -6.15
CA GLY A 447 -7.53 -8.95 -5.65
C GLY A 447 -8.32 -10.21 -5.25
N ILE A 448 -7.94 -11.43 -5.65
CA ILE A 448 -8.45 -12.67 -5.02
C ILE A 448 -7.50 -13.06 -3.90
N GLY A 449 -8.01 -13.19 -2.68
CA GLY A 449 -7.20 -13.47 -1.50
C GLY A 449 -7.43 -12.54 -0.31
N PHE A 450 -8.24 -11.47 -0.49
CA PHE A 450 -8.56 -10.46 0.54
C PHE A 450 -8.50 -10.99 1.97
N ARG A 451 -7.39 -10.83 2.69
CA ARG A 451 -7.27 -11.28 4.10
C ARG A 451 -8.06 -10.39 5.07
N GLY A 452 -9.25 -9.92 4.70
CA GLY A 452 -10.09 -9.11 5.59
C GLY A 452 -10.46 -9.83 6.88
N LYS A 453 -10.48 -11.18 6.85
CA LYS A 453 -10.60 -12.02 8.06
C LYS A 453 -9.57 -11.71 9.13
N ALA A 454 -8.42 -11.14 8.79
CA ALA A 454 -7.42 -10.76 9.77
C ALA A 454 -7.23 -9.24 9.87
N ILE A 455 -7.48 -8.43 8.81
CA ILE A 455 -7.41 -6.95 8.90
C ILE A 455 -8.34 -6.40 9.97
N ILE A 456 -9.61 -6.84 9.97
CA ILE A 456 -10.59 -6.31 10.92
C ILE A 456 -10.27 -6.69 12.38
N PRO A 457 -10.01 -7.98 12.72
CA PRO A 457 -9.63 -8.32 14.09
C PRO A 457 -8.37 -7.62 14.59
N GLU A 458 -7.33 -7.54 13.78
CA GLU A 458 -6.07 -6.88 14.17
C GLU A 458 -6.27 -5.37 14.39
N ALA A 459 -6.99 -4.70 13.48
CA ALA A 459 -7.32 -3.29 13.63
C ALA A 459 -8.19 -3.01 14.88
N LEU A 460 -9.17 -3.87 15.17
CA LEU A 460 -9.98 -3.79 16.39
C LEU A 460 -9.13 -4.01 17.65
N GLY A 461 -8.14 -4.93 17.60
CA GLY A 461 -7.15 -5.12 18.65
C GLY A 461 -6.37 -3.84 18.95
N ALA A 462 -5.88 -3.15 17.92
CA ALA A 462 -5.19 -1.87 18.06
C ALA A 462 -6.11 -0.79 18.68
N TYR A 463 -7.37 -0.70 18.23
CA TYR A 463 -8.34 0.26 18.75
C TYR A 463 -8.67 0.03 20.23
N ASN A 464 -8.87 -1.22 20.63
CA ASN A 464 -9.14 -1.56 22.03
C ASN A 464 -7.94 -1.24 22.95
N SER A 465 -6.73 -1.19 22.39
CA SER A 465 -5.49 -0.94 23.12
C SER A 465 -5.10 0.55 23.19
N ILE A 466 -5.96 1.48 22.74
CA ILE A 466 -5.72 2.94 22.87
C ILE A 466 -5.53 3.34 24.34
N SER A 467 -6.31 2.73 25.25
CA SER A 467 -6.18 2.97 26.70
C SER A 467 -4.83 2.50 27.29
N GLU A 468 -4.13 1.64 26.55
CA GLU A 468 -2.81 1.09 26.87
C GLU A 468 -1.70 1.79 26.08
N ASN A 469 -1.96 3.02 25.61
CA ASN A 469 -1.04 3.89 24.90
C ASN A 469 -0.73 3.45 23.45
N CYS A 470 -1.58 2.62 22.83
CA CYS A 470 -1.54 2.41 21.38
C CYS A 470 -1.90 3.72 20.65
N GLN A 471 -0.96 4.22 19.85
CA GLN A 471 -1.04 5.51 19.14
C GLN A 471 -1.37 5.35 17.66
N GLY A 472 -1.44 4.14 17.14
CA GLY A 472 -1.55 3.91 15.71
C GLY A 472 -1.89 2.49 15.32
N ASN A 473 -2.40 2.39 14.10
CA ASN A 473 -2.58 1.13 13.40
C ASN A 473 -2.00 1.34 12.00
N ASN A 474 -0.94 0.61 11.67
CA ASN A 474 -0.25 0.68 10.39
C ASN A 474 -0.40 -0.63 9.63
N PHE A 475 -0.34 -0.54 8.31
CA PHE A 475 -0.31 -1.66 7.39
C PHE A 475 1.09 -1.78 6.82
N TYR A 476 1.76 -2.90 7.11
CA TYR A 476 3.07 -3.20 6.56
C TYR A 476 2.91 -4.10 5.35
N ASP A 477 3.23 -3.55 4.19
CA ASP A 477 3.25 -4.28 2.93
C ASP A 477 4.69 -4.42 2.47
N GLU A 478 5.14 -5.64 2.23
CA GLU A 478 6.46 -5.90 1.64
C GLU A 478 6.43 -5.74 0.11
N LEU A 479 5.22 -5.60 -0.46
CA LEU A 479 4.95 -5.22 -1.83
C LEU A 479 4.25 -3.86 -1.86
N ASP A 480 4.78 -2.87 -2.56
CA ASP A 480 4.25 -1.50 -2.52
C ASP A 480 2.94 -1.30 -3.32
N PHE A 481 2.42 -2.40 -3.88
CA PHE A 481 1.22 -2.43 -4.70
C PHE A 481 0.65 -3.84 -4.73
N GLY A 482 -0.50 -3.99 -4.08
CA GLY A 482 -1.20 -5.26 -4.05
C GLY A 482 -2.71 -5.12 -4.05
N ASN A 483 -3.35 -5.87 -3.16
CA ASN A 483 -4.80 -5.94 -3.10
C ASN A 483 -5.40 -4.57 -2.69
N PHE A 484 -5.88 -3.81 -3.67
CA PHE A 484 -6.38 -2.44 -3.44
C PHE A 484 -7.58 -2.39 -2.49
N LEU A 485 -8.41 -3.44 -2.45
CA LEU A 485 -9.49 -3.56 -1.48
C LEU A 485 -8.95 -3.67 -0.05
N ALA A 486 -7.96 -4.54 0.16
CA ALA A 486 -7.30 -4.73 1.45
C ALA A 486 -6.60 -3.44 1.91
N LEU A 487 -5.82 -2.82 1.01
CA LEU A 487 -5.15 -1.56 1.29
C LEU A 487 -6.16 -0.47 1.67
N GLN A 488 -7.24 -0.30 0.91
CA GLN A 488 -8.26 0.70 1.22
C GLN A 488 -8.94 0.44 2.57
N LEU A 489 -9.25 -0.82 2.90
CA LEU A 489 -9.81 -1.17 4.20
C LEU A 489 -8.83 -0.87 5.33
N ALA A 490 -7.55 -1.22 5.15
CA ALA A 490 -6.51 -0.95 6.12
C ALA A 490 -6.33 0.57 6.35
N ARG A 491 -6.39 1.39 5.30
CA ARG A 491 -6.37 2.86 5.41
C ARG A 491 -7.57 3.39 6.18
N ASP A 492 -8.78 2.91 5.89
CA ASP A 492 -9.98 3.30 6.64
C ASP A 492 -9.89 2.85 8.12
N CYS A 493 -9.31 1.67 8.39
CA CYS A 493 -9.05 1.19 9.75
C CYS A 493 -7.99 2.00 10.50
N ALA A 494 -6.96 2.48 9.80
CA ALA A 494 -5.96 3.39 10.36
C ALA A 494 -6.55 4.77 10.70
N TRP A 495 -7.60 5.20 10.00
CA TRP A 495 -8.36 6.39 10.39
C TRP A 495 -9.24 6.10 11.60
N ASN A 496 -10.09 5.07 11.55
CA ASN A 496 -10.94 4.65 12.66
C ASN A 496 -11.36 3.17 12.53
N SER A 497 -10.69 2.29 13.28
CA SER A 497 -10.90 0.83 13.15
C SER A 497 -12.30 0.38 13.56
N LYS A 498 -12.88 1.00 14.61
CA LYS A 498 -14.24 0.64 15.06
C LYS A 498 -15.29 0.94 13.98
N ILE A 499 -15.28 2.17 13.45
CA ILE A 499 -16.23 2.59 12.40
C ILE A 499 -16.02 1.76 11.13
N ALA A 500 -14.76 1.53 10.73
CA ALA A 500 -14.45 0.73 9.55
C ALA A 500 -14.95 -0.71 9.69
N ALA A 501 -14.76 -1.33 10.87
CA ALA A 501 -15.23 -2.68 11.15
C ALA A 501 -16.76 -2.79 11.18
N GLU A 502 -17.46 -1.83 11.81
CA GLU A 502 -18.93 -1.78 11.83
C GLU A 502 -19.50 -1.65 10.40
N ALA A 503 -18.91 -0.77 9.59
CA ALA A 503 -19.28 -0.61 8.18
C ALA A 503 -18.96 -1.86 7.34
N PHE A 504 -17.84 -2.53 7.61
CA PHE A 504 -17.47 -3.76 6.91
C PHE A 504 -18.45 -4.89 7.22
N ASN A 505 -18.74 -5.12 8.50
CA ASN A 505 -19.64 -6.19 8.95
C ASN A 505 -21.09 -6.01 8.49
N SER A 506 -21.57 -4.77 8.38
CA SER A 506 -22.90 -4.46 7.82
C SER A 506 -22.95 -4.53 6.28
N GLY A 507 -21.80 -4.62 5.61
CA GLY A 507 -21.68 -4.55 4.16
C GLY A 507 -21.77 -3.15 3.56
N GLU A 508 -21.91 -2.11 4.39
CA GLU A 508 -21.90 -0.70 3.98
C GLU A 508 -20.54 -0.28 3.41
N TRP A 509 -19.45 -0.81 3.98
CA TRP A 509 -18.09 -0.52 3.50
C TRP A 509 -17.93 -0.94 2.03
N VAL A 510 -18.41 -2.12 1.66
CA VAL A 510 -18.31 -2.63 0.27
C VAL A 510 -19.15 -1.79 -0.68
N LYS A 511 -20.37 -1.40 -0.27
CA LYS A 511 -21.21 -0.50 -1.07
C LYS A 511 -20.55 0.85 -1.28
N ARG A 512 -19.97 1.43 -0.23
CA ARG A 512 -19.24 2.70 -0.28
C ARG A 512 -17.99 2.59 -1.16
N TYR A 513 -17.20 1.52 -1.02
CA TYR A 513 -16.05 1.27 -1.89
C TYR A 513 -16.47 1.19 -3.36
N ALA A 514 -17.54 0.45 -3.67
CA ALA A 514 -18.04 0.34 -5.04
C ALA A 514 -18.57 1.68 -5.58
N LEU A 515 -19.26 2.48 -4.75
CA LEU A 515 -19.71 3.81 -5.10
C LEU A 515 -18.53 4.74 -5.41
N GLU A 516 -17.54 4.80 -4.53
CA GLU A 516 -16.36 5.64 -4.66
C GLU A 516 -15.50 5.22 -5.86
N ARG A 517 -15.51 3.95 -6.28
CA ARG A 517 -14.64 3.42 -7.34
C ARG A 517 -15.28 3.36 -8.73
N TYR A 518 -16.59 3.13 -8.77
CA TYR A 518 -17.33 2.86 -10.02
C TYR A 518 -18.54 3.79 -10.21
N GLY A 519 -18.85 4.62 -9.23
CA GLY A 519 -19.98 5.55 -9.28
C GLY A 519 -21.33 4.90 -8.99
N SER A 520 -22.33 5.75 -8.77
CA SER A 520 -23.68 5.35 -8.35
C SER A 520 -24.43 4.51 -9.37
N VAL A 521 -24.11 4.62 -10.66
CA VAL A 521 -24.77 3.88 -11.75
C VAL A 521 -24.42 2.38 -11.74
N SER A 522 -23.26 2.03 -11.19
CA SER A 522 -22.74 0.65 -11.18
C SER A 522 -22.60 0.04 -9.78
N VAL A 523 -22.95 0.78 -8.73
CA VAL A 523 -22.71 0.41 -7.33
C VAL A 523 -23.31 -0.95 -6.96
N GLU A 524 -24.53 -1.27 -7.40
CA GLU A 524 -25.21 -2.50 -6.98
C GLU A 524 -24.53 -3.76 -7.53
N ASN A 525 -24.28 -3.82 -8.83
CA ASN A 525 -23.62 -4.98 -9.46
C ASN A 525 -22.15 -5.08 -9.05
N MET A 526 -21.44 -3.96 -8.93
CA MET A 526 -20.03 -3.98 -8.51
C MET A 526 -19.87 -4.36 -7.04
N ALA A 527 -20.73 -3.88 -6.14
CA ALA A 527 -20.72 -4.31 -4.75
C ALA A 527 -21.08 -5.80 -4.61
N ALA A 528 -22.03 -6.31 -5.40
CA ALA A 528 -22.35 -7.73 -5.43
C ALA A 528 -21.17 -8.58 -5.93
N SER A 529 -20.48 -8.13 -6.99
CA SER A 529 -19.26 -8.77 -7.50
C SER A 529 -18.16 -8.86 -6.43
N ILE A 530 -17.90 -7.76 -5.72
CA ILE A 530 -16.88 -7.72 -4.65
C ILE A 530 -17.28 -8.64 -3.48
N LYS A 531 -18.55 -8.65 -3.09
CA LYS A 531 -19.02 -9.57 -2.04
C LYS A 531 -18.79 -11.03 -2.42
N LYS A 532 -19.04 -11.39 -3.69
CA LYS A 532 -18.79 -12.73 -4.21
C LYS A 532 -17.32 -13.10 -4.17
N SER A 533 -16.40 -12.17 -4.49
CA SER A 533 -14.96 -12.47 -4.38
C SER A 533 -14.52 -12.75 -2.93
N PHE A 534 -15.19 -12.15 -1.93
CA PHE A 534 -14.94 -12.47 -0.51
C PHE A 534 -15.50 -13.85 -0.10
N GLU A 535 -16.61 -14.31 -0.68
CA GLU A 535 -17.18 -15.64 -0.38
C GLU A 535 -16.19 -16.78 -0.72
N VAL A 536 -15.36 -16.61 -1.75
CA VAL A 536 -14.34 -17.59 -2.18
C VAL A 536 -13.28 -17.78 -1.10
N GLU A 537 -12.87 -16.71 -0.42
CA GLU A 537 -11.91 -16.74 0.69
C GLU A 537 -12.56 -17.33 1.95
N ILE A 538 -13.82 -16.98 2.22
CA ILE A 538 -14.52 -17.45 3.42
C ILE A 538 -14.66 -18.97 3.42
N ASN A 539 -14.90 -19.57 2.26
CA ASN A 539 -15.06 -21.01 2.07
C ASN A 539 -13.73 -21.80 2.03
N GLY A 540 -12.57 -21.17 2.23
CA GLY A 540 -11.28 -21.87 2.35
C GLY A 540 -10.78 -22.50 1.04
N THR A 541 -11.18 -21.96 -0.10
CA THR A 541 -10.85 -22.53 -1.42
C THR A 541 -9.63 -21.88 -2.09
N LEU A 542 -9.00 -20.90 -1.44
CA LEU A 542 -7.74 -20.29 -1.84
C LEU A 542 -6.57 -20.97 -1.12
N GLY A 543 -5.56 -21.41 -1.86
CA GLY A 543 -4.36 -22.03 -1.28
C GLY A 543 -4.23 -23.54 -1.43
N ILE A 544 -4.96 -24.20 -2.34
CA ILE A 544 -4.73 -25.63 -2.63
C ILE A 544 -3.43 -25.77 -3.45
N HIS A 545 -2.28 -25.66 -2.78
CA HIS A 545 -0.99 -26.11 -3.32
C HIS A 545 -0.79 -27.60 -2.99
N PRO A 546 -0.39 -28.43 -3.97
CA PRO A 546 -0.15 -29.87 -3.76
C PRO A 546 0.99 -30.20 -2.78
N GLY A 547 1.76 -29.20 -2.33
CA GLY A 547 2.88 -29.38 -1.39
C GLY A 547 2.49 -29.25 0.08
N GLU A 548 1.38 -28.57 0.40
CA GLU A 548 0.98 -28.27 1.78
C GLU A 548 -0.21 -29.11 2.26
N ASN A 549 -1.02 -29.64 1.34
CA ASN A 549 -2.03 -30.66 1.65
C ASN A 549 -1.49 -32.07 1.37
N LYS A 550 -0.48 -32.48 2.15
CA LYS A 550 -0.41 -33.88 2.56
C LYS A 550 -1.23 -34.03 3.82
N ASP A 551 -2.54 -33.92 3.71
CA ASP A 551 -3.38 -34.70 4.59
C ASP A 551 -3.01 -36.17 4.35
N ASN A 552 -2.71 -36.89 5.43
CA ASN A 552 -2.23 -38.28 5.42
C ASN A 552 -3.27 -39.29 4.85
N LYS A 553 -4.20 -38.87 4.00
CA LYS A 553 -5.35 -39.67 3.50
C LYS A 553 -5.66 -39.56 2.01
N GLY A 554 -5.03 -38.67 1.23
CA GLY A 554 -4.99 -38.81 -0.23
C GLY A 554 -6.34 -38.87 -0.97
N GLU A 555 -7.31 -38.02 -0.64
CA GLU A 555 -8.61 -37.99 -1.36
C GLU A 555 -8.68 -36.83 -2.38
N THR A 556 -8.20 -37.08 -3.61
CA THR A 556 -8.24 -36.15 -4.76
C THR A 556 -9.65 -35.61 -5.11
N LYS A 557 -10.73 -36.31 -4.70
CA LYS A 557 -12.12 -35.93 -5.01
C LYS A 557 -12.60 -34.68 -4.26
N ASP A 558 -12.22 -34.53 -2.99
CA ASP A 558 -12.61 -33.37 -2.16
C ASP A 558 -12.02 -32.05 -2.70
N VAL A 559 -10.80 -32.12 -3.23
CA VAL A 559 -10.08 -30.97 -3.80
C VAL A 559 -10.72 -30.44 -5.08
N LEU A 560 -11.16 -31.31 -6.00
CA LEU A 560 -11.84 -30.90 -7.23
C LEU A 560 -13.23 -30.31 -6.96
N GLN A 561 -13.98 -30.91 -6.03
CA GLN A 561 -15.30 -30.39 -5.65
C GLN A 561 -15.20 -28.99 -5.03
N ARG A 562 -14.21 -28.77 -4.16
CA ARG A 562 -13.90 -27.44 -3.61
C ARG A 562 -13.51 -26.44 -4.70
N ALA A 563 -12.70 -26.85 -5.67
CA ALA A 563 -12.31 -26.00 -6.80
C ALA A 563 -13.51 -25.61 -7.69
N ARG A 564 -14.45 -26.54 -7.96
CA ARG A 564 -15.68 -26.24 -8.71
C ARG A 564 -16.55 -25.23 -8.00
N LYS A 565 -16.81 -25.43 -6.70
CA LYS A 565 -17.60 -24.49 -5.89
C LYS A 565 -16.99 -23.08 -5.91
N ALA A 566 -15.67 -22.99 -5.79
CA ALA A 566 -14.94 -21.73 -5.88
C ALA A 566 -15.04 -21.11 -7.28
N ASN A 567 -14.94 -21.93 -8.33
CA ASN A 567 -15.09 -21.50 -9.71
C ASN A 567 -16.45 -20.86 -9.96
N ASP A 568 -17.53 -21.48 -9.49
CA ASP A 568 -18.88 -20.96 -9.68
C ASP A 568 -19.06 -19.59 -9.04
N ILE A 569 -18.53 -19.40 -7.83
CA ILE A 569 -18.58 -18.12 -7.12
C ILE A 569 -17.76 -17.04 -7.85
N VAL A 570 -16.52 -17.34 -8.27
CA VAL A 570 -15.69 -16.37 -8.98
C VAL A 570 -16.27 -16.04 -10.36
N VAL A 571 -16.76 -17.03 -11.10
CA VAL A 571 -17.43 -16.83 -12.38
C VAL A 571 -18.66 -15.94 -12.22
N GLU A 572 -19.45 -16.15 -11.17
CA GLU A 572 -20.58 -15.27 -10.83
C GLU A 572 -20.10 -13.84 -10.56
N ALA A 573 -19.02 -13.67 -9.77
CA ALA A 573 -18.42 -12.35 -9.50
C ALA A 573 -18.00 -11.64 -10.79
N ILE A 574 -17.30 -12.34 -11.70
CA ILE A 574 -16.86 -11.77 -12.98
C ILE A 574 -18.08 -11.41 -13.85
N LYS A 575 -19.09 -12.30 -13.94
CA LYS A 575 -20.32 -12.05 -14.70
C LYS A 575 -21.09 -10.84 -14.17
N LEU A 576 -21.18 -10.66 -12.85
CA LEU A 576 -21.79 -9.48 -12.24
C LEU A 576 -21.08 -8.19 -12.65
N ALA A 577 -19.75 -8.17 -12.64
CA ALA A 577 -18.98 -7.02 -13.09
C ALA A 577 -19.12 -6.77 -14.59
N LEU A 578 -19.09 -7.81 -15.44
CA LEU A 578 -19.24 -7.68 -16.89
C LEU A 578 -20.57 -7.04 -17.34
N LYS A 579 -21.63 -7.13 -16.52
CA LYS A 579 -22.90 -6.40 -16.77
C LYS A 579 -22.73 -4.88 -16.80
N GLU A 580 -21.66 -4.37 -16.20
CA GLU A 580 -21.38 -2.94 -16.09
C GLU A 580 -20.38 -2.42 -17.15
N LYS A 581 -19.91 -3.27 -18.07
CA LYS A 581 -18.82 -2.93 -19.01
C LYS A 581 -19.07 -1.67 -19.83
N ASP A 582 -20.28 -1.47 -20.33
CA ASP A 582 -20.61 -0.34 -21.20
C ASP A 582 -20.68 0.96 -20.40
N LYS A 583 -21.21 0.89 -19.17
CA LYS A 583 -21.28 2.03 -18.23
C LYS A 583 -19.91 2.41 -17.68
N GLN A 584 -18.99 1.44 -17.62
CA GLN A 584 -17.63 1.61 -17.11
C GLN A 584 -16.59 1.76 -18.23
N ALA A 585 -17.02 2.04 -19.46
CA ALA A 585 -16.13 2.29 -20.58
C ALA A 585 -15.15 3.42 -20.25
N GLY A 586 -13.85 3.16 -20.39
CA GLY A 586 -12.79 4.11 -20.04
C GLY A 586 -12.46 4.23 -18.55
N ASN A 587 -13.17 3.52 -17.65
CA ASN A 587 -12.78 3.45 -16.24
C ASN A 587 -11.66 2.41 -16.05
N GLN A 588 -10.43 2.90 -15.84
CA GLN A 588 -9.28 2.04 -15.62
C GLN A 588 -9.39 1.23 -14.32
N LEU A 589 -10.01 1.77 -13.26
CA LEU A 589 -10.19 1.08 -11.98
C LEU A 589 -11.08 -0.17 -12.11
N TYR A 590 -12.09 -0.10 -12.98
CA TYR A 590 -12.95 -1.23 -13.36
C TYR A 590 -12.19 -2.27 -14.18
N THR A 591 -11.40 -1.82 -15.15
CA THR A 591 -10.59 -2.70 -16.01
C THR A 591 -9.55 -3.46 -15.17
N ILE A 592 -8.88 -2.77 -14.25
CA ILE A 592 -7.92 -3.36 -13.32
C ILE A 592 -8.58 -4.38 -12.41
N TYR A 593 -9.77 -4.07 -11.85
CA TYR A 593 -10.49 -5.03 -10.99
C TYR A 593 -10.81 -6.33 -11.73
N LEU A 594 -11.34 -6.26 -12.95
CA LEU A 594 -11.65 -7.44 -13.75
C LEU A 594 -10.40 -8.18 -14.20
N TYR A 595 -9.33 -7.47 -14.56
CA TYR A 595 -8.02 -8.08 -14.88
C TYR A 595 -7.50 -8.88 -13.70
N ASP A 596 -7.48 -8.25 -12.52
CA ASP A 596 -6.92 -8.79 -11.29
C ASP A 596 -7.71 -10.03 -10.87
N LEU A 597 -9.04 -9.89 -10.71
CA LEU A 597 -9.96 -10.99 -10.40
C LEU A 597 -9.79 -12.16 -11.39
N THR A 598 -9.80 -11.88 -12.70
CA THR A 598 -9.75 -12.94 -13.72
C THR A 598 -8.40 -13.64 -13.76
N THR A 599 -7.31 -12.90 -13.83
CA THR A 599 -5.98 -13.50 -13.98
C THR A 599 -5.57 -14.26 -12.73
N GLN A 600 -5.93 -13.78 -11.54
CA GLN A 600 -5.67 -14.53 -10.33
C GLN A 600 -6.44 -15.86 -10.32
N TRP A 601 -7.73 -15.83 -10.70
CA TRP A 601 -8.52 -17.05 -10.72
C TRP A 601 -8.02 -18.07 -11.74
N LEU A 602 -7.72 -17.60 -12.96
CA LEU A 602 -7.17 -18.46 -14.00
C LEU A 602 -5.85 -19.10 -13.57
N MET A 603 -4.99 -18.35 -12.86
CA MET A 603 -3.76 -18.89 -12.28
C MET A 603 -4.02 -20.03 -11.30
N ASP A 604 -5.00 -19.86 -10.41
CA ASP A 604 -5.39 -20.90 -9.45
C ASP A 604 -6.02 -22.12 -10.16
N LEU A 605 -6.78 -21.90 -11.24
CA LEU A 605 -7.34 -22.97 -12.08
C LEU A 605 -6.28 -23.77 -12.84
N GLY A 606 -5.11 -23.19 -13.11
CA GLY A 606 -4.10 -23.76 -14.00
C GLY A 606 -3.66 -25.18 -13.64
N TYR A 607 -3.52 -25.48 -12.34
CA TYR A 607 -3.16 -26.82 -11.89
C TYR A 607 -4.28 -27.84 -12.16
N TYR A 608 -5.54 -27.45 -11.94
CA TYR A 608 -6.69 -28.31 -12.22
C TYR A 608 -6.86 -28.59 -13.70
N LYS A 609 -6.67 -27.57 -14.54
CA LYS A 609 -6.67 -27.71 -16.01
C LYS A 609 -5.60 -28.70 -16.47
N TYR A 610 -4.40 -28.61 -15.90
CA TYR A 610 -3.34 -29.58 -16.14
C TYR A 610 -3.73 -31.00 -15.70
N LEU A 611 -4.27 -31.18 -14.48
CA LEU A 611 -4.66 -32.50 -13.97
C LEU A 611 -5.73 -33.17 -14.83
N LEU A 612 -6.76 -32.42 -15.25
CA LEU A 612 -7.81 -32.92 -16.13
C LEU A 612 -7.23 -33.40 -17.48
N ALA A 613 -6.39 -32.58 -18.11
CA ALA A 613 -5.73 -32.94 -19.37
C ALA A 613 -4.80 -34.15 -19.21
N SER A 614 -3.94 -34.14 -18.18
CA SER A 614 -2.99 -35.24 -17.94
C SER A 614 -3.67 -36.56 -17.64
N THR A 615 -4.77 -36.53 -16.88
CA THR A 615 -5.52 -37.75 -16.51
C THR A 615 -6.26 -38.32 -17.72
N ALA A 616 -6.93 -37.46 -18.51
CA ALA A 616 -7.62 -37.89 -19.72
C ALA A 616 -6.65 -38.52 -20.73
N VAL A 617 -5.50 -37.87 -20.99
CA VAL A 617 -4.49 -38.37 -21.92
C VAL A 617 -3.88 -39.70 -21.45
N LYS A 618 -3.64 -39.87 -20.14
CA LYS A 618 -3.15 -41.14 -19.58
C LYS A 618 -4.18 -42.26 -19.68
N ALA A 619 -5.46 -41.95 -19.54
CA ALA A 619 -6.54 -42.92 -19.61
C ALA A 619 -6.75 -43.42 -21.05
N ASP A 620 -6.89 -42.50 -22.01
CA ASP A 620 -6.94 -42.83 -23.44
C ASP A 620 -6.58 -41.60 -24.31
N PRO A 621 -5.41 -41.60 -24.96
CA PRO A 621 -4.99 -40.52 -25.85
C PRO A 621 -6.00 -40.21 -26.96
N LYS A 622 -6.73 -41.21 -27.49
CA LYS A 622 -7.62 -41.04 -28.64
C LYS A 622 -8.89 -40.26 -28.30
N THR A 623 -9.42 -40.44 -27.09
CA THR A 623 -10.63 -39.75 -26.61
C THR A 623 -10.31 -38.47 -25.82
N SER A 624 -9.06 -38.28 -25.40
CA SER A 624 -8.59 -37.12 -24.60
C SER A 624 -8.43 -35.79 -25.34
N LYS A 625 -8.61 -35.78 -26.67
CA LYS A 625 -8.34 -34.61 -27.53
C LYS A 625 -9.04 -33.34 -27.03
N LYS A 626 -10.30 -33.46 -26.60
CA LYS A 626 -11.10 -32.35 -26.11
C LYS A 626 -10.47 -31.68 -24.88
N GLN A 627 -10.07 -32.46 -23.87
CA GLN A 627 -9.49 -31.95 -22.62
C GLN A 627 -8.12 -31.30 -22.87
N LEU A 628 -7.34 -31.89 -23.77
CA LEU A 628 -6.05 -31.33 -24.18
C LEU A 628 -6.24 -30.02 -24.96
N ASP A 629 -7.18 -29.94 -25.89
CA ASP A 629 -7.49 -28.72 -26.64
C ASP A 629 -8.05 -27.62 -25.72
N ASN A 630 -8.87 -27.97 -24.73
CA ASN A 630 -9.31 -27.04 -23.69
C ASN A 630 -8.13 -26.48 -22.88
N PHE A 631 -7.13 -27.30 -22.55
CA PHE A 631 -5.94 -26.84 -21.83
C PHE A 631 -5.08 -25.90 -22.69
N LYS A 632 -4.94 -26.17 -23.99
CA LYS A 632 -4.29 -25.27 -24.95
C LYS A 632 -5.01 -23.92 -25.05
N ILE A 633 -6.33 -23.93 -25.18
CA ILE A 633 -7.14 -22.71 -25.25
C ILE A 633 -6.96 -21.90 -23.96
N TYR A 634 -7.03 -22.55 -22.80
CA TYR A 634 -6.82 -21.91 -21.50
C TYR A 634 -5.45 -21.20 -21.42
N ILE A 635 -4.36 -21.88 -21.77
CA ILE A 635 -3.02 -21.33 -21.57
C ILE A 635 -2.73 -20.16 -22.51
N GLU A 636 -3.23 -20.20 -23.74
CA GLU A 636 -3.13 -19.09 -24.70
C GLU A 636 -4.00 -17.90 -24.28
N MET A 637 -5.23 -18.14 -23.82
CA MET A 637 -6.10 -17.07 -23.33
C MET A 637 -5.52 -16.39 -22.07
N LEU A 638 -4.98 -17.17 -21.13
CA LEU A 638 -4.33 -16.59 -19.95
C LEU A 638 -3.12 -15.73 -20.34
N LYS A 639 -2.32 -16.14 -21.32
CA LYS A 639 -1.21 -15.34 -21.86
C LYS A 639 -1.67 -14.01 -22.42
N ASP A 640 -2.71 -14.02 -23.25
CA ASP A 640 -3.24 -12.81 -23.86
C ASP A 640 -3.83 -11.87 -22.80
N ILE A 641 -4.63 -12.40 -21.86
CA ILE A 641 -5.19 -11.60 -20.76
C ILE A 641 -4.05 -11.02 -19.91
N MET A 642 -3.09 -11.82 -19.46
CA MET A 642 -1.95 -11.37 -18.66
C MET A 642 -1.14 -10.26 -19.35
N ALA A 643 -0.94 -10.37 -20.67
CA ALA A 643 -0.20 -9.41 -21.49
C ALA A 643 -0.97 -8.13 -21.84
N SER A 644 -2.29 -8.10 -21.62
CA SER A 644 -3.15 -6.95 -21.92
C SER A 644 -2.92 -5.74 -21.02
N GLN A 645 -2.18 -5.90 -19.91
CA GLN A 645 -1.80 -4.84 -18.99
C GLN A 645 -0.28 -4.72 -18.89
N ASP A 646 0.23 -3.48 -18.91
CA ASP A 646 1.66 -3.21 -18.87
C ASP A 646 2.24 -3.16 -17.44
N ARG A 647 1.39 -3.08 -16.41
CA ARG A 647 1.79 -2.90 -14.99
C ARG A 647 2.75 -3.96 -14.44
N ASP A 648 2.63 -5.20 -14.91
CA ASP A 648 3.39 -6.34 -14.38
C ASP A 648 4.64 -6.68 -15.21
N LYS A 649 4.96 -5.88 -16.23
CA LYS A 649 6.02 -6.17 -17.20
C LYS A 649 7.36 -5.55 -16.79
N LEU A 650 8.41 -6.36 -16.80
CA LEU A 650 9.76 -5.90 -16.46
C LEU A 650 10.35 -4.99 -17.54
N GLY A 651 10.09 -5.28 -18.83
CA GLY A 651 10.56 -4.43 -19.93
C GLY A 651 10.12 -2.97 -19.80
N ILE A 652 8.86 -2.75 -19.42
CA ILE A 652 8.30 -1.41 -19.17
C ILE A 652 8.98 -0.73 -17.98
N THR A 653 9.30 -1.48 -16.94
CA THR A 653 10.02 -0.94 -15.77
C THR A 653 11.41 -0.45 -16.16
N VAL A 654 12.16 -1.25 -16.91
CA VAL A 654 13.51 -0.89 -17.37
C VAL A 654 13.48 0.34 -18.28
N ASP A 655 12.52 0.41 -19.20
CA ASP A 655 12.40 1.57 -20.10
C ASP A 655 12.10 2.87 -19.32
N ASN A 656 11.25 2.82 -18.28
CA ASN A 656 11.00 3.97 -17.40
C ASN A 656 12.22 4.35 -16.56
N VAL A 657 12.94 3.36 -16.02
CA VAL A 657 14.19 3.58 -15.25
C VAL A 657 15.23 4.28 -16.12
N LEU A 658 15.46 3.79 -17.35
CA LEU A 658 16.45 4.36 -18.28
C LEU A 658 16.04 5.74 -18.80
N ALA A 659 14.74 5.98 -18.98
CA ALA A 659 14.23 7.31 -19.33
C ALA A 659 14.47 8.33 -18.21
N ALA A 660 14.37 7.91 -16.94
CA ALA A 660 14.59 8.77 -15.79
C ALA A 660 16.08 8.93 -15.44
N ASP A 661 16.87 7.86 -15.58
CA ASP A 661 18.32 7.85 -15.38
C ASP A 661 19.03 7.09 -16.51
N PRO A 662 19.54 7.80 -17.54
CA PRO A 662 20.31 7.20 -18.62
C PRO A 662 21.61 6.49 -18.18
N LYS A 663 22.06 6.69 -16.92
CA LYS A 663 23.24 6.03 -16.35
C LYS A 663 22.90 4.83 -15.47
N ALA A 664 21.63 4.44 -15.37
CA ALA A 664 21.23 3.29 -14.57
C ALA A 664 21.86 1.98 -15.09
N ASP A 665 22.35 1.14 -14.17
CA ASP A 665 22.87 -0.19 -14.50
C ASP A 665 21.77 -1.26 -14.36
N TYR A 666 20.97 -1.41 -15.41
CA TYR A 666 19.90 -2.41 -15.45
C TYR A 666 20.42 -3.86 -15.41
N ARG A 667 21.73 -4.13 -15.59
CA ARG A 667 22.26 -5.50 -15.43
C ARG A 667 22.26 -5.93 -13.97
N ASN A 668 22.29 -4.98 -13.03
CA ASN A 668 22.06 -5.29 -11.62
C ASN A 668 20.63 -5.77 -11.39
N PHE A 669 19.64 -5.22 -12.12
CA PHE A 669 18.26 -5.71 -12.07
C PHE A 669 18.15 -7.17 -12.55
N GLU A 670 18.79 -7.53 -13.67
CA GLU A 670 18.87 -8.93 -14.15
C GLU A 670 19.50 -9.87 -13.11
N ARG A 671 20.63 -9.45 -12.51
CA ARG A 671 21.34 -10.24 -11.50
C ARG A 671 20.50 -10.48 -10.27
N MET A 672 19.71 -9.49 -9.87
CA MET A 672 18.80 -9.61 -8.74
C MET A 672 17.72 -10.61 -9.10
N ILE A 673 16.95 -10.39 -10.17
CA ILE A 673 15.86 -11.29 -10.58
C ILE A 673 16.34 -12.72 -10.86
N GLY A 674 17.51 -12.92 -11.47
CA GLY A 674 17.99 -14.22 -11.94
C GLY A 674 18.72 -15.12 -10.91
N ARG A 675 19.27 -14.59 -9.80
CA ARG A 675 20.12 -15.40 -8.90
C ARG A 675 19.37 -16.20 -7.82
N TRP A 676 18.24 -15.71 -7.30
CA TRP A 676 17.51 -16.35 -6.20
C TRP A 676 16.05 -15.87 -6.14
N HIS A 677 15.07 -16.52 -6.78
CA HIS A 677 13.69 -16.00 -6.70
C HIS A 677 12.57 -17.03 -6.64
N TYR A 678 12.13 -17.26 -5.40
CA TYR A 678 10.76 -17.61 -5.02
C TYR A 678 9.85 -16.35 -4.92
N PHE A 679 10.38 -15.11 -5.02
CA PHE A 679 9.70 -13.90 -4.52
C PHE A 679 9.23 -12.86 -5.56
N VAL A 680 9.73 -12.85 -6.80
CA VAL A 680 9.37 -11.81 -7.79
C VAL A 680 8.15 -12.23 -8.59
N ILE A 681 7.06 -11.46 -8.49
CA ILE A 681 5.86 -11.64 -9.30
C ILE A 681 5.88 -10.68 -10.50
N SER A 682 6.29 -11.17 -11.67
CA SER A 682 6.21 -10.43 -12.95
C SER A 682 5.51 -11.25 -14.03
N TYR A 683 4.97 -10.55 -15.04
CA TYR A 683 4.47 -11.17 -16.27
C TYR A 683 5.55 -12.06 -16.91
N ASP A 684 6.78 -11.56 -16.98
CA ASP A 684 7.89 -12.21 -17.64
C ASP A 684 8.30 -13.52 -16.95
N LYS A 685 8.36 -13.52 -15.60
CA LYS A 685 8.62 -14.74 -14.84
C LYS A 685 7.48 -15.74 -15.00
N TRP A 686 6.23 -15.27 -14.91
CA TRP A 686 5.06 -16.11 -15.19
C TRP A 686 5.14 -16.71 -16.60
N TYR A 687 5.52 -15.93 -17.60
CA TYR A 687 5.62 -16.39 -18.98
C TYR A 687 6.63 -17.54 -19.11
N VAL A 688 7.80 -17.41 -18.50
CA VAL A 688 8.86 -18.43 -18.54
C VAL A 688 8.51 -19.65 -17.68
N ASP A 689 8.12 -19.45 -16.42
CA ASP A 689 7.94 -20.53 -15.45
C ASP A 689 6.59 -21.25 -15.59
N PHE A 690 5.56 -20.57 -16.09
CA PHE A 690 4.20 -21.13 -16.21
C PHE A 690 3.77 -21.35 -17.66
N TYR A 691 3.79 -20.31 -18.50
CA TYR A 691 3.30 -20.43 -19.89
C TYR A 691 4.16 -21.38 -20.73
N MET A 692 5.48 -21.16 -20.77
CA MET A 692 6.40 -22.01 -21.53
C MET A 692 6.45 -23.45 -20.98
N ALA A 693 6.42 -23.60 -19.65
CA ALA A 693 6.32 -24.91 -19.02
C ALA A 693 5.04 -25.63 -19.43
N GLY A 694 3.89 -24.95 -19.41
CA GLY A 694 2.61 -25.51 -19.82
C GLY A 694 2.58 -25.88 -21.31
N LYS A 695 3.19 -25.10 -22.21
CA LYS A 695 3.37 -25.49 -23.61
C LYS A 695 4.18 -26.77 -23.78
N ASN A 696 5.26 -26.92 -23.01
CA ASN A 696 6.06 -28.14 -23.03
C ASN A 696 5.30 -29.34 -22.48
N ILE A 697 4.49 -29.13 -21.43
CA ILE A 697 3.60 -30.17 -20.88
C ILE A 697 2.58 -30.60 -21.94
N ILE A 698 1.94 -29.66 -22.63
CA ILE A 698 1.00 -29.96 -23.73
C ILE A 698 1.69 -30.81 -24.79
N ALA A 699 2.87 -30.39 -25.26
CA ALA A 699 3.63 -31.14 -26.26
C ALA A 699 4.03 -32.55 -25.79
N ASN A 700 4.33 -32.73 -24.50
CA ASN A 700 4.66 -34.05 -23.97
C ASN A 700 3.41 -34.95 -23.81
N LEU A 701 2.30 -34.38 -23.38
CA LEU A 701 1.02 -35.08 -23.33
C LEU A 701 0.61 -35.56 -24.74
N GLU A 702 0.80 -34.74 -25.77
CA GLU A 702 0.53 -35.10 -27.18
C GLU A 702 1.40 -36.25 -27.69
N ASN A 703 2.70 -36.20 -27.39
CA ASN A 703 3.66 -37.10 -28.03
C ASN A 703 3.90 -38.39 -27.25
N ASN A 704 3.88 -38.35 -25.92
CA ASN A 704 4.30 -39.47 -25.06
C ASN A 704 3.25 -39.86 -24.02
N GLY A 705 2.13 -39.15 -23.91
CA GLY A 705 1.12 -39.40 -22.88
C GLY A 705 1.60 -39.13 -21.44
N THR A 706 2.77 -38.47 -21.27
CA THR A 706 3.35 -38.17 -19.95
C THR A 706 3.27 -36.68 -19.65
N GLY A 707 2.88 -36.35 -18.41
CA GLY A 707 2.78 -34.97 -17.93
C GLY A 707 4.09 -34.41 -17.37
N THR A 708 5.21 -35.12 -17.51
CA THR A 708 6.52 -34.58 -17.10
C THR A 708 6.87 -33.39 -17.98
N ALA A 709 7.48 -32.34 -17.42
CA ALA A 709 8.05 -31.31 -18.27
C ALA A 709 9.16 -31.95 -19.13
N ILE A 710 9.19 -31.70 -20.43
CA ILE A 710 10.42 -31.86 -21.21
C ILE A 710 11.47 -31.03 -20.46
N LYS A 711 12.71 -31.56 -20.28
CA LYS A 711 13.82 -30.83 -19.65
C LYS A 711 13.77 -29.38 -20.11
N LYS A 712 13.82 -28.43 -19.15
CA LYS A 712 13.72 -26.99 -19.42
C LYS A 712 14.47 -26.66 -20.70
N PRO A 713 13.91 -25.85 -21.63
CA PRO A 713 14.61 -25.50 -22.85
C PRO A 713 15.97 -24.91 -22.45
N GLU A 714 17.03 -25.67 -22.74
CA GLU A 714 18.39 -25.24 -22.50
C GLU A 714 18.81 -24.30 -23.65
N PRO A 715 19.43 -23.16 -23.34
CA PRO A 715 19.90 -22.75 -22.03
C PRO A 715 18.87 -21.93 -21.24
N TRP A 716 18.42 -22.44 -20.09
CA TRP A 716 17.40 -21.76 -19.27
C TRP A 716 17.90 -20.42 -18.70
N TRP A 717 19.23 -20.22 -18.64
CA TRP A 717 19.85 -18.97 -18.21
C TRP A 717 19.73 -17.82 -19.21
N MET A 718 19.42 -18.08 -20.49
CA MET A 718 19.15 -17.00 -21.45
C MET A 718 17.87 -16.23 -21.10
N PHE A 719 16.92 -16.87 -20.41
CA PHE A 719 15.67 -16.22 -19.96
C PHE A 719 15.86 -15.29 -18.76
N ASN A 720 17.07 -15.20 -18.19
CA ASN A 720 17.41 -14.24 -17.13
C ASN A 720 18.04 -12.95 -17.68
N ALA A 721 18.14 -12.79 -19.00
CA ALA A 721 18.64 -11.58 -19.65
C ALA A 721 17.51 -10.60 -19.97
N TYR A 722 17.76 -9.31 -19.81
CA TYR A 722 16.85 -8.21 -20.16
C TYR A 722 16.38 -8.31 -21.60
N LYS A 723 17.24 -8.74 -22.52
CA LYS A 723 16.87 -8.92 -23.93
C LYS A 723 15.66 -9.85 -24.08
N SER A 724 15.61 -10.93 -23.30
CA SER A 724 14.50 -11.88 -23.29
C SER A 724 13.25 -11.31 -22.63
N TYR A 725 13.39 -10.61 -21.50
CA TYR A 725 12.26 -9.90 -20.87
C TYR A 725 11.68 -8.81 -21.78
N LYS A 726 12.51 -8.10 -22.53
CA LYS A 726 12.05 -7.12 -23.52
C LYS A 726 11.29 -7.82 -24.64
N GLU A 727 11.80 -8.93 -25.15
CA GLU A 727 11.13 -9.71 -26.20
C GLU A 727 9.72 -10.15 -25.77
N PHE A 728 9.58 -10.82 -24.62
CA PHE A 728 8.26 -11.28 -24.16
C PHE A 728 7.37 -10.12 -23.67
N GLY A 729 7.94 -9.15 -22.96
CA GLY A 729 7.23 -7.98 -22.45
C GLY A 729 6.68 -7.05 -23.55
N THR A 730 7.26 -7.05 -24.75
CA THR A 730 6.71 -6.30 -25.89
C THR A 730 5.46 -6.93 -26.51
N TYR A 731 5.15 -8.19 -26.16
CA TYR A 731 3.91 -8.82 -26.60
C TYR A 731 2.70 -8.02 -26.11
N LYS A 732 1.83 -7.65 -27.05
CA LYS A 732 0.53 -7.03 -26.79
C LYS A 732 -0.55 -7.78 -27.57
N PRO A 733 -1.62 -8.25 -26.90
CA PRO A 733 -2.73 -8.88 -27.59
C PRO A 733 -3.46 -7.86 -28.47
N LYS A 734 -4.20 -8.34 -29.47
CA LYS A 734 -4.99 -7.48 -30.38
C LYS A 734 -6.23 -6.88 -29.72
N LYS A 735 -6.80 -7.59 -28.74
CA LYS A 735 -8.02 -7.21 -28.03
C LYS A 735 -7.70 -6.58 -26.68
N GLY A 736 -8.59 -5.72 -26.22
CA GLY A 736 -8.52 -5.14 -24.87
C GLY A 736 -8.80 -6.18 -23.78
N THR A 737 -8.45 -5.87 -22.54
CA THR A 737 -8.63 -6.79 -21.40
C THR A 737 -10.06 -7.29 -21.24
N ILE A 738 -11.06 -6.41 -21.32
CA ILE A 738 -12.47 -6.79 -21.13
C ILE A 738 -12.93 -7.74 -22.23
N GLU A 739 -12.62 -7.44 -23.49
CA GLU A 739 -12.95 -8.30 -24.63
C GLU A 739 -12.29 -9.69 -24.52
N LEU A 740 -11.04 -9.76 -24.05
CA LEU A 740 -10.35 -11.03 -23.84
C LEU A 740 -11.01 -11.86 -22.72
N ILE A 741 -11.55 -11.22 -21.69
CA ILE A 741 -12.29 -11.89 -20.62
C ILE A 741 -13.62 -12.44 -21.17
N GLU A 742 -14.35 -11.68 -22.00
CA GLU A 742 -15.56 -12.16 -22.68
C GLU A 742 -15.24 -13.33 -23.63
N ASP A 743 -14.16 -13.24 -24.40
CA ASP A 743 -13.65 -14.32 -25.24
C ASP A 743 -13.37 -15.58 -24.41
N ALA A 744 -12.78 -15.44 -23.21
CA ALA A 744 -12.49 -16.56 -22.32
C ALA A 744 -13.77 -17.30 -21.89
N PHE A 745 -14.88 -16.58 -21.65
CA PHE A 745 -16.18 -17.20 -21.41
C PHE A 745 -16.70 -17.95 -22.63
N SER A 746 -16.71 -17.30 -23.81
CA SER A 746 -17.22 -17.94 -25.03
C SER A 746 -16.45 -19.21 -25.43
N LYS A 747 -15.18 -19.31 -25.02
CA LYS A 747 -14.30 -20.46 -25.27
C LYS A 747 -14.28 -21.50 -24.15
N GLY A 748 -15.12 -21.39 -23.12
CA GLY A 748 -15.18 -22.34 -22.01
C GLY A 748 -13.92 -22.38 -21.14
N VAL A 749 -13.14 -21.30 -21.08
CA VAL A 749 -11.87 -21.25 -20.33
C VAL A 749 -12.09 -21.51 -18.84
N PHE A 750 -13.22 -21.07 -18.29
CA PHE A 750 -13.58 -21.27 -16.88
C PHE A 750 -14.22 -22.65 -16.60
N ASP A 751 -14.51 -23.46 -17.61
CA ASP A 751 -15.26 -24.68 -17.42
C ASP A 751 -14.40 -25.77 -16.80
N LEU A 752 -14.83 -26.32 -15.67
CA LEU A 752 -14.31 -27.56 -15.11
C LEU A 752 -15.33 -28.63 -15.49
N GLU A 753 -15.03 -29.49 -16.47
CA GLU A 753 -15.92 -30.61 -16.88
C GLU A 753 -15.99 -31.66 -15.77
N GLU A 754 -17.11 -32.37 -15.61
CA GLU A 754 -17.34 -33.36 -14.54
C GLU A 754 -16.31 -34.49 -14.47
#